data_AF-A0A932W4Q2-F1
#
_entry.id   AF-A0A932W4Q2-F1
#
_cell.length_a   1.000
_cell.length_b   1.000
_cell.length_c   1.000
_cell.angle_alpha   90.00
_cell.angle_beta   90.00
_cell.angle_gamma   90.00
#
_symmetry.space_group_name_H-M   'P 1'
#
loop_
_entity.id
_entity.type
_entity.pdbx_description
1 polymer ?
#
loop_
_entity_poly.entity_id
_entity_poly.type
_entity_poly.pdbx_seq_one_letter_code
_entity_poly.pdbx_strand_id
1 'polypeptide(L)'
;MRLVVATLASGLLAAVPAALPAVAAAAAPPGPAAPPGVVAPGAPGALSHLDLARKDCVGTAASRSSRVWYTVAGGELSDVYSPTVDNTNVESMRYLVTDGRTFTDVQDRDMSYQVRSTDRSGMVCEVTAAARSGRYRIITRYLTDPRRDAVVMSVRFTPDDPSLRLYLRLDPSVNGNGGGGTGNGGADSATSSPDALVAADPNVVTNAANRDYAVPTALALRADRPFTAASSGYAGSASDGATQLDLTRRLEPSYVSAPDGNVVLTAGLDTSHGPVTLALGFGRDAAQAVQVAGAAAHEPFGATLGAYTAGWAGYDSGLRPPPTSLPGLTGAEAARLRAAYWLSANVLKASEDKTFPGAVVASLASPWGQAVSAGDTPDGHAPFLGSYREVFARDLYESFTGLLAAGDLATARDTVRFLFDRQQLADGRFPRNSLLNGAKAPDTGGDQLDESAYPILMAHQAGLGGDSALWPKIRKAADFVVAHGPSFGSERWEEQGGYSPSTIAAEIAGLVAAGRIAQQHGDAGAARVYRATADHFQRSVRGWTVTSTGPYGAGRYFLRLSRTGDPNQAVSYHLGNGSVSADQREVVDAGFLELVRLGILPATDPDVAASLPVVDAVIGRDTPSGRGYYRYGTGSAGTEDGYGDCYEPDPTSCSPSGRPWPTGNAGSGHLWPVLTGERAEQQLQTGDTAGAVALLAAMNRFSSGVGLVPEQVWEDPALAASPYGSAPETASIGFATGQAAGSASPLTWTQAEQLRLTRSIGSDRPVEQPSIVRSRYVDHTPPATLPVTVTAPADGTLTQANSVEVTGTSTPGVTVTVAATPIDMVGDSVTTETTTGADGGFMVTVPLRFGANVLTVAASTSGSGDDAATGYARVGVNSDAVPGTVVLDTTDPTGDDNGPGTYAYPTATDFVPGAFDLTRFQVIDGGDTVYLRATLRNLTPTWGSPLGAQLLDVFVRDPATGPYSTAAPYPTRSYALEADSAWSRMIEVQGFHDPVFTDAAGAPRGPVTVTASQASRSVTIAVPAAALGHPGSGWVFTVVLHGQDGYSADQARGFAPTAQPYAFGLCAAGGTSPICAIDPATAPKVMDTIPPAGVDQAAELDPTRGPVAVRGLTVQ
;
A
#
# COMPACT_ATOMS: atom_id res chain seq x y z
N MET A 1 13.86 46.20 -17.54
CA MET A 1 14.20 47.49 -18.21
C MET A 1 13.33 48.58 -17.61
N ARG A 2 13.97 49.53 -16.91
CA ARG A 2 13.52 50.85 -16.38
C ARG A 2 12.49 50.90 -15.23
N LEU A 3 13.07 51.08 -14.03
CA LEU A 3 12.59 51.83 -12.86
C LEU A 3 12.58 53.36 -13.13
N VAL A 4 11.66 54.13 -12.51
CA VAL A 4 11.72 55.54 -12.00
C VAL A 4 10.35 55.79 -11.31
N VAL A 5 10.14 55.93 -9.99
CA VAL A 5 10.53 56.88 -8.91
C VAL A 5 9.92 58.29 -9.00
N ALA A 6 9.33 58.76 -7.87
CA ALA A 6 9.14 60.15 -7.36
C ALA A 6 7.67 60.65 -7.28
N THR A 7 7.18 61.41 -6.27
CA THR A 7 7.56 61.77 -4.88
C THR A 7 6.38 62.57 -4.25
N LEU A 8 6.25 62.46 -2.91
CA LEU A 8 5.91 63.49 -1.90
C LEU A 8 4.53 64.22 -1.85
N ALA A 9 3.75 63.80 -0.84
CA ALA A 9 3.31 64.52 0.38
C ALA A 9 2.54 65.86 0.30
N SER A 10 1.38 65.93 0.97
CA SER A 10 1.08 66.83 2.11
C SER A 10 -0.37 66.69 2.61
N GLY A 11 -0.58 66.72 3.93
CA GLY A 11 -1.83 67.24 4.53
C GLY A 11 -2.58 66.32 5.50
N LEU A 12 -2.38 66.55 6.81
CA LEU A 12 -3.21 66.09 7.93
C LEU A 12 -4.70 66.37 7.72
N LEU A 13 -5.59 65.47 8.17
CA LEU A 13 -6.76 65.83 8.98
C LEU A 13 -7.44 64.61 9.64
N ALA A 14 -7.70 64.81 10.93
CA ALA A 14 -8.47 64.06 11.92
C ALA A 14 -9.52 63.05 11.42
N ALA A 15 -9.50 61.86 12.02
CA ALA A 15 -10.58 60.89 12.00
C ALA A 15 -11.69 61.28 13.00
N VAL A 16 -12.92 61.43 12.50
CA VAL A 16 -14.19 61.41 13.25
C VAL A 16 -15.19 60.63 12.39
N PRO A 17 -16.02 59.73 12.98
CA PRO A 17 -16.66 58.65 12.25
C PRO A 17 -17.94 59.12 11.54
N ALA A 18 -18.07 58.79 10.25
CA ALA A 18 -19.31 58.95 9.51
C ALA A 18 -19.96 57.57 9.33
N ALA A 19 -21.19 57.46 9.84
CA ALA A 19 -22.07 56.32 9.69
C ALA A 19 -22.26 55.96 8.20
N LEU A 20 -21.96 54.71 7.86
CA LEU A 20 -22.30 54.12 6.56
C LEU A 20 -23.77 53.64 6.61
N PRO A 21 -24.55 53.87 5.52
CA PRO A 21 -25.94 53.47 5.47
C PRO A 21 -26.02 51.95 5.30
N ALA A 22 -26.87 51.31 6.11
CA ALA A 22 -27.25 49.92 5.92
C ALA A 22 -27.94 49.77 4.56
N VAL A 23 -27.20 49.25 3.57
CA VAL A 23 -27.79 48.70 2.35
C VAL A 23 -28.34 47.33 2.74
N ALA A 24 -29.63 47.28 3.01
CA ALA A 24 -30.36 46.03 3.17
C ALA A 24 -30.25 45.23 1.87
N ALA A 25 -29.45 44.16 1.90
CA ALA A 25 -29.50 43.13 0.88
C ALA A 25 -30.90 42.51 0.93
N ALA A 26 -31.70 42.74 -0.11
CA ALA A 26 -32.95 42.02 -0.28
C ALA A 26 -32.61 40.54 -0.49
N ALA A 27 -32.79 39.73 0.55
CA ALA A 27 -32.83 38.29 0.43
C ALA A 27 -33.88 37.93 -0.63
N ALA A 28 -33.47 37.13 -1.63
CA ALA A 28 -34.44 36.48 -2.49
C ALA A 28 -35.43 35.71 -1.60
N PRO A 29 -36.74 35.75 -1.87
CA PRO A 29 -37.69 34.97 -1.09
C PRO A 29 -37.28 33.50 -1.16
N PRO A 30 -37.40 32.74 -0.06
CA PRO A 30 -37.27 31.29 -0.14
C PRO A 30 -38.24 30.81 -1.22
N GLY A 31 -37.74 30.05 -2.18
CA GLY A 31 -38.61 29.32 -3.10
C GLY A 31 -39.65 28.54 -2.26
N PRO A 32 -40.88 28.36 -2.74
CA PRO A 32 -41.89 27.65 -1.99
C PRO A 32 -41.31 26.31 -1.51
N ALA A 33 -41.32 26.11 -0.19
CA ALA A 33 -40.94 24.83 0.39
C ALA A 33 -41.79 23.76 -0.30
N ALA A 34 -41.12 22.75 -0.87
CA ALA A 34 -41.80 21.56 -1.35
C ALA A 34 -42.67 21.01 -0.20
N PRO A 35 -43.86 20.45 -0.48
CA PRO A 35 -44.63 19.76 0.55
C PRO A 35 -43.72 18.78 1.30
N PRO A 36 -43.90 18.55 2.62
CA PRO A 36 -43.04 17.62 3.35
C PRO A 36 -43.15 16.25 2.70
N GLY A 37 -42.18 15.92 1.86
CA GLY A 37 -42.18 14.65 1.18
C GLY A 37 -41.86 13.56 2.19
N VAL A 38 -42.43 12.39 1.95
CA VAL A 38 -42.37 11.28 2.90
C VAL A 38 -40.91 10.80 2.99
N VAL A 39 -40.34 10.83 4.19
CA VAL A 39 -39.03 10.21 4.47
C VAL A 39 -39.21 8.69 4.43
N ALA A 40 -38.28 8.00 3.78
CA ALA A 40 -38.30 6.56 3.68
C ALA A 40 -38.23 5.88 5.07
N PRO A 41 -39.05 4.85 5.33
CA PRO A 41 -38.82 3.96 6.47
C PRO A 41 -37.72 2.93 6.16
N GLY A 42 -37.10 2.36 7.20
CA GLY A 42 -36.14 1.25 7.04
C GLY A 42 -34.67 1.60 7.27
N ALA A 43 -34.38 2.79 7.80
CA ALA A 43 -33.03 3.20 8.19
C ALA A 43 -32.39 2.21 9.20
N PRO A 44 -31.07 2.00 9.15
CA PRO A 44 -30.12 2.55 8.18
C PRO A 44 -30.00 1.74 6.87
N GLY A 45 -30.87 0.75 6.64
CA GLY A 45 -30.73 -0.17 5.51
C GLY A 45 -29.78 -1.35 5.79
N ALA A 46 -29.66 -2.24 4.81
CA ALA A 46 -28.72 -3.36 4.84
C ALA A 46 -27.27 -2.87 4.78
N LEU A 47 -26.33 -3.66 5.30
CA LEU A 47 -24.89 -3.38 5.21
C LEU A 47 -24.49 -3.24 3.73
N SER A 48 -23.76 -2.17 3.40
CA SER A 48 -23.17 -1.96 2.07
C SER A 48 -21.87 -2.75 1.90
N HIS A 49 -21.53 -3.06 0.66
CA HIS A 49 -20.29 -3.74 0.28
C HIS A 49 -19.60 -2.97 -0.86
N LEU A 50 -18.33 -3.27 -1.13
CA LEU A 50 -17.72 -2.84 -2.39
C LEU A 50 -18.28 -3.68 -3.55
N ASP A 51 -18.03 -3.26 -4.79
CA ASP A 51 -18.56 -3.99 -5.94
C ASP A 51 -17.71 -5.22 -6.35
N LEU A 52 -18.32 -6.09 -7.17
CA LEU A 52 -17.71 -7.23 -7.83
C LEU A 52 -16.39 -6.91 -8.55
N ALA A 53 -15.30 -7.58 -8.16
CA ALA A 53 -13.97 -7.32 -8.71
C ALA A 53 -13.77 -7.74 -10.18
N ARG A 54 -14.52 -8.74 -10.64
CA ARG A 54 -14.45 -9.26 -12.01
C ARG A 54 -15.19 -8.30 -12.95
N LYS A 55 -14.50 -7.24 -13.41
CA LYS A 55 -15.09 -6.27 -14.31
C LYS A 55 -15.24 -6.83 -15.73
N ASP A 56 -16.31 -6.40 -16.38
CA ASP A 56 -16.60 -6.59 -17.80
C ASP A 56 -15.97 -5.49 -18.67
N CYS A 57 -15.99 -4.26 -18.16
CA CYS A 57 -15.46 -3.07 -18.82
C CYS A 57 -14.87 -2.11 -17.79
N VAL A 58 -13.90 -1.31 -18.24
CA VAL A 58 -13.42 -0.12 -17.54
C VAL A 58 -13.35 1.03 -18.55
N GLY A 59 -13.49 2.27 -18.09
CA GLY A 59 -13.28 3.41 -18.97
C GLY A 59 -13.19 4.76 -18.27
N THR A 60 -12.43 5.66 -18.89
CA THR A 60 -12.31 7.05 -18.49
C THR A 60 -11.94 7.91 -19.70
N ALA A 61 -12.15 9.22 -19.66
CA ALA A 61 -11.67 10.09 -20.73
C ALA A 61 -10.14 10.14 -20.71
N ALA A 62 -9.49 10.10 -21.88
CA ALA A 62 -8.03 10.23 -21.97
C ALA A 62 -7.51 11.57 -21.43
N SER A 63 -8.36 12.59 -21.31
CA SER A 63 -8.03 13.88 -20.71
C SER A 63 -8.04 13.82 -19.18
N ARG A 64 -7.24 14.70 -18.55
CA ARG A 64 -7.27 14.92 -17.09
C ARG A 64 -8.37 15.91 -16.64
N SER A 65 -9.14 16.46 -17.58
CA SER A 65 -10.21 17.43 -17.28
C SER A 65 -11.44 16.79 -16.63
N SER A 66 -11.74 15.53 -16.99
CA SER A 66 -12.79 14.73 -16.36
C SER A 66 -12.14 13.78 -15.38
N ARG A 67 -12.40 13.95 -14.09
CA ARG A 67 -11.87 13.14 -12.99
C ARG A 67 -12.81 11.99 -12.61
N VAL A 68 -13.34 11.33 -13.63
CA VAL A 68 -14.30 10.23 -13.47
C VAL A 68 -13.84 9.01 -14.23
N TRP A 69 -13.99 7.85 -13.60
CA TRP A 69 -13.79 6.53 -14.18
C TRP A 69 -15.06 5.73 -13.93
N TYR A 70 -15.43 4.89 -14.89
CA TYR A 70 -16.53 3.95 -14.73
C TYR A 70 -16.03 2.53 -14.90
N THR A 71 -16.69 1.61 -14.21
CA THR A 71 -16.54 0.17 -14.40
C THR A 71 -17.90 -0.45 -14.69
N VAL A 72 -17.91 -1.62 -15.34
CA VAL A 72 -19.11 -2.46 -15.49
C VAL A 72 -18.77 -3.83 -14.96
N ALA A 73 -19.65 -4.44 -14.18
CA ALA A 73 -19.51 -5.80 -13.66
C ALA A 73 -20.87 -6.50 -13.66
N GLY A 74 -20.94 -7.77 -14.06
CA GLY A 74 -22.21 -8.49 -14.16
C GLY A 74 -23.19 -7.88 -15.18
N GLY A 75 -22.68 -7.10 -16.14
CA GLY A 75 -23.48 -6.30 -17.07
C GLY A 75 -24.13 -5.04 -16.46
N GLU A 76 -23.80 -4.67 -15.23
CA GLU A 76 -24.32 -3.48 -14.54
C GLU A 76 -23.25 -2.41 -14.40
N LEU A 77 -23.64 -1.13 -14.31
CA LEU A 77 -22.66 -0.12 -13.92
C LEU A 77 -22.29 -0.39 -12.46
N SER A 78 -21.01 -0.57 -12.21
CA SER A 78 -20.44 -0.89 -10.91
C SER A 78 -19.75 0.34 -10.32
N ASP A 79 -18.60 0.17 -9.64
CA ASP A 79 -17.75 1.26 -9.15
C ASP A 79 -17.61 2.39 -10.17
N VAL A 80 -17.86 3.61 -9.68
CA VAL A 80 -17.54 4.86 -10.37
C VAL A 80 -16.62 5.67 -9.48
N TYR A 81 -15.42 5.98 -9.98
CA TYR A 81 -14.39 6.68 -9.21
C TYR A 81 -14.42 8.18 -9.47
N SER A 82 -14.36 8.99 -8.41
CA SER A 82 -14.28 10.45 -8.45
C SER A 82 -13.98 11.04 -7.07
N PRO A 83 -13.14 12.09 -6.94
CA PRO A 83 -12.34 12.74 -7.98
C PRO A 83 -10.99 12.06 -8.25
N THR A 84 -10.69 10.98 -7.54
CA THR A 84 -9.48 10.17 -7.69
C THR A 84 -9.87 8.73 -7.97
N VAL A 85 -8.97 7.99 -8.60
CA VAL A 85 -9.24 6.62 -9.07
C VAL A 85 -9.48 5.61 -7.93
N ASP A 86 -9.10 5.96 -6.70
CA ASP A 86 -9.27 5.13 -5.49
C ASP A 86 -10.52 5.48 -4.67
N ASN A 87 -11.29 6.49 -5.09
CA ASN A 87 -12.49 6.92 -4.37
C ASN A 87 -13.75 6.41 -5.07
N THR A 88 -14.24 5.23 -4.68
CA THR A 88 -15.49 4.67 -5.21
C THR A 88 -16.71 5.44 -4.71
N ASN A 89 -17.77 5.49 -5.51
CA ASN A 89 -18.99 6.23 -5.21
C ASN A 89 -20.29 5.47 -5.56
N VAL A 90 -20.18 4.29 -6.15
CA VAL A 90 -21.32 3.51 -6.64
C VAL A 90 -21.01 2.04 -6.36
N GLU A 91 -21.91 1.35 -5.67
CA GLU A 91 -21.86 -0.11 -5.55
C GLU A 91 -22.41 -0.71 -6.84
N SER A 92 -23.67 -0.39 -7.18
CA SER A 92 -24.29 -0.89 -8.40
C SER A 92 -25.33 0.07 -8.97
N MET A 93 -25.58 -0.02 -10.27
CA MET A 93 -26.73 0.62 -10.90
C MET A 93 -27.33 -0.28 -11.99
N ARG A 94 -28.55 -0.73 -11.71
CA ARG A 94 -29.21 -1.83 -12.42
C ARG A 94 -30.59 -1.46 -12.95
N TYR A 95 -31.03 -2.19 -13.97
CA TYR A 95 -32.36 -2.02 -14.55
C TYR A 95 -33.40 -2.94 -13.92
N LEU A 96 -34.63 -2.44 -13.85
CA LEU A 96 -35.82 -3.14 -13.38
C LEU A 96 -36.92 -2.99 -14.44
N VAL A 97 -37.59 -4.08 -14.82
CA VAL A 97 -38.68 -4.04 -15.82
C VAL A 97 -39.93 -4.68 -15.27
N THR A 98 -41.07 -4.00 -15.38
CA THR A 98 -42.37 -4.54 -14.95
C THR A 98 -43.46 -4.20 -15.95
N ASP A 99 -44.50 -5.04 -16.02
CA ASP A 99 -45.77 -4.73 -16.68
C ASP A 99 -46.74 -3.94 -15.77
N GLY A 100 -46.32 -3.66 -14.53
CA GLY A 100 -47.12 -2.99 -13.52
C GLY A 100 -48.21 -3.86 -12.89
N ARG A 101 -48.19 -5.18 -13.12
CA ARG A 101 -49.28 -6.10 -12.71
C ARG A 101 -48.79 -7.46 -12.24
N THR A 102 -48.05 -8.18 -13.06
CA THR A 102 -47.79 -9.61 -12.88
C THR A 102 -46.35 -9.93 -12.52
N PHE A 103 -45.38 -9.19 -13.06
CA PHE A 103 -43.96 -9.48 -12.84
C PHE A 103 -43.13 -8.22 -12.65
N THR A 104 -41.97 -8.40 -12.03
CA THR A 104 -40.87 -7.45 -12.03
C THR A 104 -39.62 -8.28 -12.29
N ASP A 105 -38.90 -7.93 -13.34
CA ASP A 105 -37.61 -8.52 -13.65
C ASP A 105 -36.50 -7.60 -13.12
N VAL A 106 -35.53 -8.19 -12.42
CA VAL A 106 -34.30 -7.52 -11.96
C VAL A 106 -33.14 -7.97 -12.86
N GLN A 107 -32.24 -7.05 -13.22
CA GLN A 107 -31.21 -7.32 -14.23
C GLN A 107 -30.31 -8.52 -13.91
N ASP A 108 -29.68 -8.56 -12.74
CA ASP A 108 -28.86 -9.67 -12.24
C ASP A 108 -29.64 -10.99 -11.98
N ARG A 109 -30.94 -10.92 -11.69
CA ARG A 109 -31.80 -12.08 -11.41
C ARG A 109 -32.43 -12.71 -12.65
N ASP A 110 -33.03 -11.89 -13.51
CA ASP A 110 -34.01 -12.31 -14.52
C ASP A 110 -33.54 -12.05 -15.96
N MET A 111 -32.40 -11.38 -16.15
CA MET A 111 -31.83 -11.11 -17.46
C MET A 111 -30.57 -11.95 -17.70
N SER A 112 -30.17 -11.98 -18.98
CA SER A 112 -28.84 -12.40 -19.43
C SER A 112 -28.20 -11.19 -20.10
N TYR A 113 -26.87 -11.13 -20.14
CA TYR A 113 -26.19 -10.00 -20.75
C TYR A 113 -25.05 -10.43 -21.68
N GLN A 114 -24.68 -9.51 -22.56
CA GLN A 114 -23.46 -9.54 -23.36
C GLN A 114 -22.80 -8.17 -23.29
N VAL A 115 -21.46 -8.17 -23.25
CA VAL A 115 -20.66 -6.94 -23.29
C VAL A 115 -19.78 -6.92 -24.53
N ARG A 116 -19.56 -5.73 -25.07
CA ARG A 116 -18.58 -5.50 -26.14
C ARG A 116 -18.07 -4.07 -26.08
N SER A 117 -16.84 -3.87 -26.54
CA SER A 117 -16.40 -2.52 -26.90
C SER A 117 -16.99 -2.10 -28.26
N THR A 118 -17.33 -0.83 -28.40
CA THR A 118 -17.87 -0.27 -29.66
C THR A 118 -16.86 0.55 -30.45
N ASP A 119 -15.66 0.68 -29.92
CA ASP A 119 -14.58 1.47 -30.50
C ASP A 119 -13.25 0.71 -30.43
N ARG A 120 -12.18 1.27 -30.99
CA ARG A 120 -10.88 0.61 -31.04
C ARG A 120 -10.13 0.65 -29.72
N SER A 121 -10.37 1.68 -28.90
CA SER A 121 -9.62 1.87 -27.64
C SER A 121 -9.99 0.83 -26.58
N GLY A 122 -11.17 0.22 -26.68
CA GLY A 122 -11.72 -0.64 -25.64
C GLY A 122 -12.48 0.11 -24.55
N MET A 123 -12.45 1.45 -24.55
CA MET A 123 -12.91 2.29 -23.43
C MET A 123 -14.39 2.71 -23.53
N VAL A 124 -15.08 2.43 -24.64
CA VAL A 124 -16.55 2.55 -24.74
C VAL A 124 -17.21 1.19 -24.60
N CYS A 125 -17.89 0.96 -23.47
CA CYS A 125 -18.59 -0.27 -23.18
C CYS A 125 -20.04 -0.25 -23.69
N GLU A 126 -20.49 -1.28 -24.41
CA GLU A 126 -21.91 -1.53 -24.69
C GLU A 126 -22.34 -2.83 -24.01
N VAL A 127 -23.34 -2.72 -23.13
CA VAL A 127 -24.03 -3.85 -22.53
C VAL A 127 -25.36 -4.07 -23.24
N THR A 128 -25.64 -5.31 -23.61
CA THR A 128 -26.96 -5.75 -24.06
C THR A 128 -27.55 -6.71 -23.04
N ALA A 129 -28.49 -6.24 -22.22
CA ALA A 129 -29.26 -7.07 -21.30
C ALA A 129 -30.57 -7.53 -21.96
N ALA A 130 -30.85 -8.83 -21.93
CA ALA A 130 -32.04 -9.43 -22.53
C ALA A 130 -32.80 -10.25 -21.49
N ALA A 131 -34.12 -10.04 -21.43
CA ALA A 131 -35.00 -10.79 -20.56
C ALA A 131 -34.87 -12.29 -20.84
N ARG A 132 -34.73 -13.13 -19.80
CA ARG A 132 -34.75 -14.60 -19.99
C ARG A 132 -36.09 -15.09 -20.55
N SER A 133 -37.16 -14.31 -20.37
CA SER A 133 -38.47 -14.52 -20.98
C SER A 133 -38.53 -14.21 -22.48
N GLY A 134 -37.54 -13.50 -23.03
CA GLY A 134 -37.51 -13.06 -24.43
C GLY A 134 -38.33 -11.80 -24.74
N ARG A 135 -38.96 -11.18 -23.73
CA ARG A 135 -39.93 -10.09 -23.92
C ARG A 135 -39.34 -8.71 -24.23
N TYR A 136 -38.09 -8.46 -23.86
CA TYR A 136 -37.47 -7.17 -24.10
C TYR A 136 -35.95 -7.27 -24.12
N ARG A 137 -35.34 -6.19 -24.59
CA ARG A 137 -33.89 -5.98 -24.58
C ARG A 137 -33.55 -4.54 -24.21
N ILE A 138 -32.52 -4.37 -23.40
CA ILE A 138 -31.94 -3.08 -23.00
C ILE A 138 -30.52 -3.04 -23.57
N ILE A 139 -30.20 -1.98 -24.32
CA ILE A 139 -28.84 -1.73 -24.80
C ILE A 139 -28.37 -0.45 -24.15
N THR A 140 -27.29 -0.53 -23.37
CA THR A 140 -26.69 0.62 -22.70
C THR A 140 -25.26 0.81 -23.17
N ARG A 141 -24.92 2.04 -23.57
CA ARG A 141 -23.53 2.43 -23.89
C ARG A 141 -23.01 3.36 -22.81
N TYR A 142 -21.84 3.06 -22.25
CA TYR A 142 -21.18 3.81 -21.20
C TYR A 142 -19.93 4.52 -21.73
N LEU A 143 -19.72 5.77 -21.28
CA LEU A 143 -18.51 6.57 -21.47
C LEU A 143 -18.47 7.67 -20.38
N THR A 144 -17.41 8.46 -20.32
CA THR A 144 -17.39 9.69 -19.49
C THR A 144 -17.41 10.94 -20.36
N ASP A 145 -17.95 12.06 -19.86
CA ASP A 145 -17.86 13.36 -20.54
C ASP A 145 -16.41 13.87 -20.48
N PRO A 146 -15.69 14.05 -21.60
CA PRO A 146 -14.29 14.50 -21.55
C PRO A 146 -14.07 15.90 -20.96
N ARG A 147 -15.13 16.69 -20.77
CA ARG A 147 -15.08 18.06 -20.25
C ARG A 147 -15.60 18.21 -18.82
N ARG A 148 -16.25 17.18 -18.27
CA ARG A 148 -16.99 17.25 -17.00
C ARG A 148 -16.83 15.97 -16.20
N ASP A 149 -17.00 16.08 -14.90
CA ASP A 149 -16.96 14.93 -14.01
C ASP A 149 -18.31 14.20 -14.06
N ALA A 150 -18.56 13.49 -15.16
CA ALA A 150 -19.78 12.71 -15.35
C ALA A 150 -19.54 11.42 -16.15
N VAL A 151 -20.20 10.34 -15.72
CA VAL A 151 -20.47 9.18 -16.58
C VAL A 151 -21.70 9.50 -17.41
N VAL A 152 -21.66 9.22 -18.72
CA VAL A 152 -22.77 9.45 -19.65
C VAL A 152 -23.17 8.12 -20.27
N MET A 153 -24.48 7.89 -20.34
CA MET A 153 -25.03 6.64 -20.84
C MET A 153 -26.11 6.89 -21.89
N SER A 154 -26.12 6.07 -22.95
CA SER A 154 -27.26 5.99 -23.86
C SER A 154 -28.00 4.67 -23.63
N VAL A 155 -29.26 4.75 -23.24
CA VAL A 155 -30.12 3.60 -22.92
C VAL A 155 -31.19 3.43 -23.99
N ARG A 156 -31.17 2.30 -24.69
CA ARG A 156 -32.21 1.91 -25.65
C ARG A 156 -32.98 0.72 -25.12
N PHE A 157 -34.27 0.92 -24.85
CA PHE A 157 -35.21 -0.13 -24.49
C PHE A 157 -35.98 -0.60 -25.72
N THR A 158 -36.10 -1.91 -25.91
CA THR A 158 -36.88 -2.52 -27.00
C THR A 158 -37.78 -3.60 -26.42
N PRO A 159 -39.01 -3.24 -26.00
CA PRO A 159 -39.99 -4.19 -25.51
C PRO A 159 -40.80 -4.82 -26.66
N ASP A 160 -41.30 -6.04 -26.44
CA ASP A 160 -42.31 -6.68 -27.28
C ASP A 160 -43.72 -6.09 -27.06
N ASP A 161 -43.94 -5.53 -25.87
CA ASP A 161 -45.19 -4.93 -25.41
C ASP A 161 -44.93 -3.49 -24.90
N PRO A 162 -45.54 -2.45 -25.49
CA PRO A 162 -45.34 -1.06 -25.10
C PRO A 162 -45.85 -0.72 -23.69
N SER A 163 -46.58 -1.62 -23.02
CA SER A 163 -46.99 -1.45 -21.62
C SER A 163 -45.88 -1.71 -20.60
N LEU A 164 -44.78 -2.34 -21.02
CA LEU A 164 -43.62 -2.57 -20.17
C LEU A 164 -42.96 -1.26 -19.78
N ARG A 165 -42.62 -1.15 -18.49
CA ARG A 165 -42.01 0.03 -17.89
C ARG A 165 -40.58 -0.29 -17.49
N LEU A 166 -39.66 0.58 -17.87
CA LEU A 166 -38.26 0.51 -17.48
C LEU A 166 -38.01 1.44 -16.29
N TYR A 167 -37.43 0.88 -15.25
CA TYR A 167 -36.90 1.59 -14.10
C TYR A 167 -35.40 1.33 -13.98
N LEU A 168 -34.71 2.21 -13.26
CA LEU A 168 -33.31 2.09 -12.89
C LEU A 168 -33.21 2.29 -11.38
N ARG A 169 -32.42 1.44 -10.73
CA ARG A 169 -32.06 1.53 -9.31
C ARG A 169 -30.56 1.79 -9.21
N LEU A 170 -30.19 2.87 -8.53
CA LEU A 170 -28.84 3.29 -8.21
C LEU A 170 -28.58 3.04 -6.73
N ASP A 171 -27.51 2.32 -6.44
CA ASP A 171 -26.96 2.01 -5.12
C ASP A 171 -25.65 2.80 -4.95
N PRO A 172 -25.71 4.04 -4.42
CA PRO A 172 -24.52 4.83 -4.13
C PRO A 172 -23.73 4.26 -2.95
N SER A 173 -22.42 4.51 -2.96
CA SER A 173 -21.55 4.35 -1.78
C SER A 173 -20.56 5.51 -1.79
N VAL A 174 -21.08 6.73 -1.63
CA VAL A 174 -20.33 7.97 -1.90
C VAL A 174 -19.10 8.03 -0.99
N ASN A 175 -17.95 8.48 -1.52
CA ASN A 175 -16.68 8.51 -0.78
C ASN A 175 -16.18 7.15 -0.26
N GLY A 176 -16.67 6.04 -0.82
CA GLY A 176 -16.22 4.69 -0.52
C GLY A 176 -16.81 4.09 0.73
N ASN A 177 -17.80 4.75 1.34
CA ASN A 177 -18.49 4.29 2.53
C ASN A 177 -20.00 4.36 2.24
N GLY A 178 -20.69 3.23 2.19
CA GLY A 178 -22.13 3.18 1.88
C GLY A 178 -23.01 3.05 3.13
N GLY A 179 -22.44 3.05 4.33
CA GLY A 179 -23.17 2.86 5.58
C GLY A 179 -23.98 1.55 5.64
N GLY A 180 -25.10 1.60 6.35
CA GLY A 180 -25.99 0.46 6.60
C GLY A 180 -25.54 -0.49 7.70
N GLY A 181 -26.38 -1.48 8.00
CA GLY A 181 -26.10 -2.43 9.08
C GLY A 181 -26.01 -1.78 10.46
N THR A 182 -25.39 -2.46 11.43
CA THR A 182 -25.25 -1.94 12.80
C THR A 182 -24.12 -0.91 12.95
N GLY A 183 -23.09 -0.97 12.09
CA GLY A 183 -21.96 -0.05 12.10
C GLY A 183 -22.32 1.31 11.49
N ASN A 184 -23.03 1.31 10.36
CA ASN A 184 -23.44 2.50 9.61
C ASN A 184 -22.29 3.51 9.39
N GLY A 185 -21.08 3.00 9.15
CA GLY A 185 -19.87 3.78 8.93
C GLY A 185 -19.91 4.48 7.58
N GLY A 186 -19.86 5.82 7.60
CA GLY A 186 -19.95 6.66 6.40
C GLY A 186 -21.30 6.54 5.71
N ALA A 187 -22.36 6.90 6.43
CA ALA A 187 -23.73 6.78 5.96
C ALA A 187 -24.08 7.86 4.92
N ASP A 188 -24.69 7.45 3.81
CA ASP A 188 -25.11 8.33 2.74
C ASP A 188 -26.47 8.99 3.03
N SER A 189 -26.68 10.18 2.47
CA SER A 189 -27.98 10.84 2.44
C SER A 189 -28.47 11.05 1.01
N ALA A 190 -29.71 10.65 0.74
CA ALA A 190 -30.30 10.72 -0.59
C ALA A 190 -31.58 11.55 -0.65
N THR A 191 -31.77 12.25 -1.78
CA THR A 191 -33.01 12.93 -2.14
C THR A 191 -33.40 12.63 -3.58
N SER A 192 -34.69 12.68 -3.89
CA SER A 192 -35.18 12.41 -5.24
C SER A 192 -36.27 13.38 -5.68
N SER A 193 -36.28 13.65 -6.97
CA SER A 193 -37.27 14.46 -7.68
C SER A 193 -37.43 13.94 -9.10
N PRO A 194 -38.48 14.35 -9.84
CA PRO A 194 -38.58 14.04 -11.26
C PRO A 194 -37.39 14.53 -12.11
N ASP A 195 -36.63 15.51 -11.66
CA ASP A 195 -35.54 16.11 -12.44
C ASP A 195 -34.14 15.56 -12.11
N ALA A 196 -33.97 15.00 -10.91
CA ALA A 196 -32.69 14.49 -10.41
C ALA A 196 -32.87 13.53 -9.23
N LEU A 197 -32.02 12.50 -9.19
CA LEU A 197 -31.74 11.69 -8.01
C LEU A 197 -30.37 12.12 -7.46
N VAL A 198 -30.25 12.35 -6.16
CA VAL A 198 -29.03 12.88 -5.54
C VAL A 198 -28.67 12.05 -4.32
N ALA A 199 -27.40 11.66 -4.20
CA ALA A 199 -26.82 11.12 -2.97
C ALA A 199 -25.56 11.92 -2.60
N ALA A 200 -25.26 12.03 -1.32
CA ALA A 200 -24.09 12.74 -0.83
C ALA A 200 -23.58 12.17 0.49
N ASP A 201 -22.25 12.15 0.60
CA ASP A 201 -21.52 11.96 1.84
C ASP A 201 -20.59 13.17 2.06
N PRO A 202 -20.85 14.02 3.06
CA PRO A 202 -19.95 15.12 3.41
C PRO A 202 -18.73 14.66 4.22
N ASN A 203 -18.65 13.39 4.63
CA ASN A 203 -17.54 12.85 5.40
C ASN A 203 -16.23 12.89 4.61
N VAL A 204 -15.21 13.39 5.26
CA VAL A 204 -13.83 13.49 4.74
C VAL A 204 -12.84 12.73 5.62
N VAL A 205 -13.32 12.01 6.63
CA VAL A 205 -12.50 11.31 7.60
C VAL A 205 -12.74 9.81 7.48
N THR A 206 -11.66 9.08 7.24
CA THR A 206 -11.63 7.61 7.19
C THR A 206 -10.52 7.09 8.10
N ASN A 207 -10.45 5.78 8.33
CA ASN A 207 -9.30 5.15 9.01
C ASN A 207 -7.95 5.40 8.28
N ALA A 208 -7.97 5.80 7.01
CA ALA A 208 -6.81 6.35 6.31
C ALA A 208 -6.59 7.85 6.60
N ALA A 209 -5.84 8.16 7.66
CA ALA A 209 -5.58 9.54 8.11
C ALA A 209 -4.78 10.41 7.10
N ASN A 210 -4.05 9.79 6.16
CA ASN A 210 -3.13 10.48 5.25
C ASN A 210 -3.74 10.82 3.86
N ARG A 211 -5.07 10.79 3.70
CA ARG A 211 -5.74 11.07 2.42
C ARG A 211 -5.84 12.57 2.15
N ASP A 212 -4.99 13.09 1.26
CA ASP A 212 -5.00 14.52 0.85
C ASP A 212 -6.23 14.95 0.03
N TYR A 213 -6.97 14.00 -0.53
CA TYR A 213 -8.07 14.26 -1.46
C TYR A 213 -9.43 13.91 -0.87
N ALA A 214 -9.52 13.58 0.43
CA ALA A 214 -10.80 13.36 1.09
C ALA A 214 -11.60 14.68 1.11
N VAL A 215 -12.66 14.73 0.29
CA VAL A 215 -13.47 15.93 0.07
C VAL A 215 -14.94 15.56 0.19
N PRO A 216 -15.82 16.50 0.60
CA PRO A 216 -17.25 16.27 0.51
C PRO A 216 -17.61 15.89 -0.92
N THR A 217 -18.40 14.84 -1.10
CA THR A 217 -18.79 14.37 -2.43
C THR A 217 -20.29 14.23 -2.50
N ALA A 218 -20.85 14.65 -3.63
CA ALA A 218 -22.20 14.36 -4.02
C ALA A 218 -22.21 13.85 -5.46
N LEU A 219 -23.14 12.95 -5.74
CA LEU A 219 -23.45 12.49 -7.08
C LEU A 219 -24.92 12.78 -7.40
N ALA A 220 -25.20 13.06 -8.66
CA ALA A 220 -26.56 13.25 -9.15
C ALA A 220 -26.78 12.50 -10.46
N LEU A 221 -27.87 11.74 -10.54
CA LEU A 221 -28.33 11.12 -11.77
C LEU A 221 -29.41 12.00 -12.41
N ARG A 222 -29.21 12.36 -13.67
CA ARG A 222 -30.18 13.09 -14.49
C ARG A 222 -30.34 12.43 -15.86
N ALA A 223 -31.51 12.64 -16.45
CA ALA A 223 -31.80 12.28 -17.83
C ALA A 223 -31.90 13.54 -18.71
N ASP A 224 -31.86 13.36 -20.02
CA ASP A 224 -32.14 14.39 -21.04
C ASP A 224 -33.61 14.87 -21.03
N ARG A 225 -34.43 14.30 -20.15
CA ARG A 225 -35.85 14.59 -19.91
C ARG A 225 -36.24 14.18 -18.47
N PRO A 226 -37.37 14.64 -17.91
CA PRO A 226 -37.78 14.24 -16.56
C PRO A 226 -38.05 12.73 -16.42
N PHE A 227 -37.77 12.18 -15.23
CA PHE A 227 -38.14 10.83 -14.85
C PHE A 227 -39.66 10.69 -14.71
N THR A 228 -40.20 9.53 -15.09
CA THR A 228 -41.63 9.24 -14.97
C THR A 228 -42.06 8.93 -13.54
N ALA A 229 -41.11 8.56 -12.68
CA ALA A 229 -41.24 8.34 -11.25
C ALA A 229 -39.85 8.47 -10.61
N ALA A 230 -39.79 8.83 -9.34
CA ALA A 230 -38.54 8.93 -8.58
C ALA A 230 -38.80 8.57 -7.11
N SER A 231 -37.88 7.88 -6.46
CA SER A 231 -37.96 7.54 -5.03
C SER A 231 -36.56 7.36 -4.42
N SER A 232 -36.41 7.70 -3.14
CA SER A 232 -35.23 7.46 -2.30
C SER A 232 -35.62 6.51 -1.17
N GLY A 233 -34.88 5.43 -0.96
CA GLY A 233 -35.18 4.41 0.06
C GLY A 233 -33.93 3.92 0.78
N TYR A 234 -34.07 2.89 1.61
CA TYR A 234 -32.95 2.18 2.24
C TYR A 234 -32.82 0.76 1.68
N ALA A 235 -31.59 0.36 1.35
CA ALA A 235 -31.29 -0.94 0.74
C ALA A 235 -31.87 -2.11 1.55
N GLY A 236 -32.51 -3.06 0.85
CA GLY A 236 -33.08 -4.28 1.45
C GLY A 236 -34.34 -4.06 2.31
N SER A 237 -34.80 -2.82 2.47
CA SER A 237 -36.00 -2.49 3.24
C SER A 237 -37.25 -2.42 2.35
N ALA A 238 -38.42 -2.22 2.96
CA ALA A 238 -39.68 -2.00 2.23
C ALA A 238 -39.72 -0.67 1.44
N SER A 239 -38.80 0.26 1.71
CA SER A 239 -38.68 1.53 0.96
C SER A 239 -37.71 1.45 -0.22
N ASP A 240 -36.95 0.36 -0.36
CA ASP A 240 -36.13 0.09 -1.54
C ASP A 240 -37.05 -0.03 -2.78
N GLY A 241 -36.75 0.73 -3.83
CA GLY A 241 -37.56 0.71 -5.05
C GLY A 241 -37.60 -0.64 -5.75
N ALA A 242 -36.54 -1.46 -5.65
CA ALA A 242 -36.57 -2.85 -6.13
C ALA A 242 -37.58 -3.67 -5.31
N THR A 243 -37.55 -3.57 -3.98
CA THR A 243 -38.52 -4.25 -3.10
C THR A 243 -39.95 -3.80 -3.38
N GLN A 244 -40.19 -2.49 -3.57
CA GLN A 244 -41.51 -1.96 -3.90
C GLN A 244 -42.04 -2.54 -5.22
N LEU A 245 -41.20 -2.57 -6.26
CA LEU A 245 -41.56 -3.11 -7.57
C LEU A 245 -41.74 -4.63 -7.54
N ASP A 246 -40.90 -5.38 -6.83
CA ASP A 246 -41.06 -6.83 -6.68
C ASP A 246 -42.32 -7.21 -5.89
N LEU A 247 -42.73 -6.41 -4.92
CA LEU A 247 -43.92 -6.68 -4.09
C LEU A 247 -45.22 -6.19 -4.72
N THR A 248 -45.23 -4.99 -5.33
CA THR A 248 -46.47 -4.32 -5.75
C THR A 248 -46.50 -3.94 -7.22
N ARG A 249 -45.37 -4.10 -7.94
CA ARG A 249 -45.20 -3.74 -9.35
C ARG A 249 -45.43 -2.24 -9.58
N ARG A 250 -45.30 -1.46 -8.51
CA ARG A 250 -45.44 -0.01 -8.47
C ARG A 250 -44.36 0.58 -7.56
N LEU A 251 -43.86 1.75 -7.93
CA LEU A 251 -42.94 2.53 -7.11
C LEU A 251 -43.77 3.44 -6.19
N GLU A 252 -44.52 2.84 -5.26
CA GLU A 252 -45.43 3.53 -4.34
C GLU A 252 -45.31 2.98 -2.91
N PRO A 253 -45.33 3.84 -1.87
CA PRO A 253 -45.25 5.30 -1.93
C PRO A 253 -43.92 5.80 -2.52
N SER A 254 -43.93 6.94 -3.21
CA SER A 254 -42.70 7.62 -3.63
C SER A 254 -42.18 8.44 -2.45
N TYR A 255 -40.97 8.09 -2.00
CA TYR A 255 -40.27 8.76 -0.91
C TYR A 255 -39.26 9.74 -1.49
N VAL A 256 -39.21 10.97 -1.00
CA VAL A 256 -38.32 12.00 -1.59
C VAL A 256 -36.98 12.12 -0.87
N SER A 257 -36.81 11.43 0.26
CA SER A 257 -35.65 11.55 1.14
C SER A 257 -35.40 10.26 1.90
N ALA A 258 -34.12 9.87 1.99
CA ALA A 258 -33.60 8.81 2.85
C ALA A 258 -32.28 9.30 3.44
N PRO A 259 -32.23 9.78 4.68
CA PRO A 259 -30.99 10.26 5.30
C PRO A 259 -30.18 9.16 5.99
N ASP A 260 -28.87 9.33 6.09
CA ASP A 260 -27.98 8.63 7.02
C ASP A 260 -28.06 7.09 6.99
N GLY A 261 -27.91 6.46 5.82
CA GLY A 261 -27.82 4.99 5.73
C GLY A 261 -27.22 4.47 4.43
N ASN A 262 -27.37 3.17 4.19
CA ASN A 262 -27.27 2.58 2.86
C ASN A 262 -28.55 2.91 2.09
N VAL A 263 -28.48 4.01 1.34
CA VAL A 263 -29.59 4.63 0.63
C VAL A 263 -29.64 4.16 -0.81
N VAL A 264 -30.82 4.02 -1.39
CA VAL A 264 -31.00 3.60 -2.78
C VAL A 264 -31.94 4.55 -3.51
N LEU A 265 -31.63 4.83 -4.77
CA LEU A 265 -32.35 5.79 -5.60
C LEU A 265 -32.98 5.07 -6.80
N THR A 266 -34.30 5.15 -6.97
CA THR A 266 -35.01 4.49 -8.08
C THR A 266 -35.75 5.50 -8.94
N ALA A 267 -35.60 5.40 -10.27
CA ALA A 267 -36.31 6.24 -11.22
C ALA A 267 -36.95 5.44 -12.35
N GLY A 268 -38.12 5.89 -12.80
CA GLY A 268 -38.76 5.41 -14.03
C GLY A 268 -38.28 6.21 -15.25
N LEU A 269 -37.97 5.51 -16.35
CA LEU A 269 -37.42 6.11 -17.56
C LEU A 269 -38.49 6.26 -18.66
N ASP A 270 -38.61 7.46 -19.22
CA ASP A 270 -39.43 7.68 -20.42
C ASP A 270 -38.67 7.24 -21.68
N THR A 271 -39.03 6.07 -22.19
CA THR A 271 -38.41 5.47 -23.39
C THR A 271 -39.25 5.67 -24.67
N SER A 272 -40.34 6.45 -24.60
CA SER A 272 -41.32 6.57 -25.69
C SER A 272 -40.82 7.34 -26.92
N HIS A 273 -39.74 8.13 -26.76
CA HIS A 273 -39.21 9.02 -27.80
C HIS A 273 -37.78 8.65 -28.24
N GLY A 274 -37.41 7.37 -28.16
CA GLY A 274 -36.10 6.85 -28.55
C GLY A 274 -35.15 6.62 -27.38
N PRO A 275 -33.84 6.44 -27.64
CA PRO A 275 -32.86 6.23 -26.58
C PRO A 275 -32.82 7.40 -25.60
N VAL A 276 -32.77 7.10 -24.30
CA VAL A 276 -32.62 8.08 -23.22
C VAL A 276 -31.13 8.32 -22.98
N THR A 277 -30.73 9.58 -22.84
CA THR A 277 -29.37 9.91 -22.38
C THR A 277 -29.42 10.18 -20.89
N LEU A 278 -28.66 9.40 -20.12
CA LEU A 278 -28.47 9.60 -18.68
C LEU A 278 -27.07 10.16 -18.43
N ALA A 279 -26.92 10.95 -17.38
CA ALA A 279 -25.62 11.32 -16.85
C ALA A 279 -25.60 11.25 -15.32
N LEU A 280 -24.57 10.57 -14.80
CA LEU A 280 -24.22 10.55 -13.39
C LEU A 280 -23.10 11.56 -13.17
N GLY A 281 -23.44 12.75 -12.67
CA GLY A 281 -22.51 13.86 -12.48
C GLY A 281 -22.06 13.99 -11.02
N PHE A 282 -20.82 14.43 -10.83
CA PHE A 282 -20.18 14.57 -9.52
C PHE A 282 -19.96 16.04 -9.15
N GLY A 283 -19.97 16.32 -7.85
CA GLY A 283 -19.70 17.63 -7.29
C GLY A 283 -19.24 17.55 -5.84
N ARG A 284 -18.82 18.69 -5.30
CA ARG A 284 -18.52 18.84 -3.85
C ARG A 284 -19.79 19.03 -3.01
N ASP A 285 -20.90 19.33 -3.68
CA ASP A 285 -22.23 19.41 -3.10
C ASP A 285 -23.29 18.99 -4.12
N ALA A 286 -24.51 18.80 -3.65
CA ALA A 286 -25.67 18.39 -4.44
C ALA A 286 -25.95 19.33 -5.63
N ALA A 287 -25.81 20.65 -5.45
CA ALA A 287 -26.13 21.61 -6.50
C ALA A 287 -25.15 21.51 -7.67
N GLN A 288 -23.86 21.39 -7.37
CA GLN A 288 -22.82 21.16 -8.37
C GLN A 288 -23.03 19.84 -9.10
N ALA A 289 -23.30 18.75 -8.38
CA ALA A 289 -23.54 17.44 -8.98
C ALA A 289 -24.73 17.47 -9.95
N VAL A 290 -25.85 18.09 -9.56
CA VAL A 290 -27.05 18.28 -10.40
C VAL A 290 -26.77 19.14 -11.64
N GLN A 291 -25.94 20.19 -11.50
CA GLN A 291 -25.55 21.04 -12.62
C GLN A 291 -24.68 20.27 -13.62
N VAL A 292 -23.68 19.53 -13.14
CA VAL A 292 -22.77 18.72 -13.96
C VAL A 292 -23.55 17.63 -14.69
N ALA A 293 -24.37 16.86 -13.98
CA ALA A 293 -25.23 15.83 -14.55
C ALA A 293 -26.18 16.41 -15.60
N GLY A 294 -26.80 17.56 -15.30
CA GLY A 294 -27.73 18.22 -16.22
C GLY A 294 -27.07 18.64 -17.52
N ALA A 295 -25.91 19.30 -17.42
CA ALA A 295 -25.16 19.75 -18.58
C ALA A 295 -24.65 18.58 -19.44
N ALA A 296 -24.23 17.48 -18.81
CA ALA A 296 -23.78 16.28 -19.51
C ALA A 296 -24.93 15.51 -20.18
N ALA A 297 -26.09 15.37 -19.51
CA ALA A 297 -27.25 14.68 -20.06
C ALA A 297 -27.90 15.40 -21.26
N HIS A 298 -27.87 16.73 -21.28
CA HIS A 298 -28.44 17.53 -22.38
C HIS A 298 -27.49 17.70 -23.57
N GLU A 299 -26.20 17.39 -23.41
CA GLU A 299 -25.28 17.29 -24.54
C GLU A 299 -25.66 16.07 -25.39
N PRO A 300 -25.81 16.19 -26.72
CA PRO A 300 -26.14 15.05 -27.56
C PRO A 300 -25.12 13.92 -27.38
N PHE A 301 -25.57 12.72 -27.02
CA PHE A 301 -24.69 11.57 -26.73
C PHE A 301 -23.64 11.31 -27.83
N GLY A 302 -24.02 11.46 -29.10
CA GLY A 302 -23.09 11.29 -30.23
C GLY A 302 -21.94 12.30 -30.25
N ALA A 303 -22.15 13.53 -29.78
CA ALA A 303 -21.10 14.54 -29.66
C ALA A 303 -20.12 14.17 -28.54
N THR A 304 -20.62 13.75 -27.38
CA THR A 304 -19.79 13.27 -26.26
C THR A 304 -18.99 12.03 -26.66
N LEU A 305 -19.62 11.06 -27.33
CA LEU A 305 -18.95 9.87 -27.87
C LEU A 305 -17.85 10.22 -28.87
N GLY A 306 -18.12 11.16 -29.78
CA GLY A 306 -17.13 11.63 -30.76
C GLY A 306 -15.91 12.27 -30.08
N ALA A 307 -16.13 13.13 -29.09
CA ALA A 307 -15.04 13.75 -28.34
C ALA A 307 -14.24 12.74 -27.50
N TYR A 308 -14.93 11.79 -26.86
CA TYR A 308 -14.33 10.75 -26.04
C TYR A 308 -13.41 9.83 -26.87
N THR A 309 -13.94 9.30 -27.98
CA THR A 309 -13.19 8.41 -28.88
C THR A 309 -12.07 9.15 -29.61
N ALA A 310 -12.23 10.43 -29.94
CA ALA A 310 -11.16 11.24 -30.51
C ALA A 310 -10.00 11.44 -29.52
N GLY A 311 -10.27 11.58 -28.22
CA GLY A 311 -9.24 11.67 -27.19
C GLY A 311 -8.37 10.41 -27.15
N TRP A 312 -8.99 9.23 -27.11
CA TRP A 312 -8.28 7.96 -27.13
C TRP A 312 -7.57 7.68 -28.46
N ALA A 313 -8.20 7.99 -29.60
CA ALA A 313 -7.52 7.88 -30.89
C ALA A 313 -6.28 8.80 -30.98
N GLY A 314 -6.34 9.98 -30.36
CA GLY A 314 -5.21 10.89 -30.20
C GLY A 314 -4.08 10.26 -29.38
N TYR A 315 -4.42 9.65 -28.24
CA TYR A 315 -3.47 8.91 -27.40
C TYR A 315 -2.83 7.73 -28.16
N ASP A 316 -3.65 6.84 -28.73
CA ASP A 316 -3.22 5.66 -29.49
C ASP A 316 -2.27 6.02 -30.64
N SER A 317 -2.47 7.18 -31.28
CA SER A 317 -1.63 7.64 -32.40
C SER A 317 -0.18 7.96 -32.01
N GLY A 318 0.07 8.21 -30.71
CA GLY A 318 1.40 8.43 -30.15
C GLY A 318 2.13 7.14 -29.77
N LEU A 319 1.42 6.00 -29.75
CA LEU A 319 1.98 4.72 -29.33
C LEU A 319 2.62 3.96 -30.50
N ARG A 320 3.51 3.02 -30.17
CA ARG A 320 4.12 2.08 -31.10
C ARG A 320 3.09 1.01 -31.48
N PRO A 321 2.81 0.79 -32.77
CA PRO A 321 1.83 -0.22 -33.16
C PRO A 321 2.31 -1.65 -32.85
N PRO A 322 1.42 -2.62 -32.58
CA PRO A 322 1.81 -4.02 -32.40
C PRO A 322 2.29 -4.63 -33.74
N PRO A 323 3.02 -5.76 -33.72
CA PRO A 323 3.40 -6.48 -34.92
C PRO A 323 2.19 -6.79 -35.83
N THR A 324 2.35 -6.64 -37.14
CA THR A 324 1.26 -6.86 -38.12
C THR A 324 0.97 -8.33 -38.36
N SER A 325 1.96 -9.21 -38.16
CA SER A 325 1.83 -10.67 -38.26
C SER A 325 2.35 -11.32 -36.99
N LEU A 326 1.62 -12.32 -36.49
CA LEU A 326 2.03 -13.16 -35.36
C LEU A 326 2.19 -14.60 -35.89
N PRO A 327 3.37 -15.22 -35.79
CA PRO A 327 3.62 -16.56 -36.33
C PRO A 327 2.66 -17.61 -35.76
N GLY A 328 2.21 -18.56 -36.58
CA GLY A 328 1.37 -19.68 -36.13
C GLY A 328 -0.11 -19.35 -35.91
N LEU A 329 -0.55 -18.11 -36.12
CA LEU A 329 -1.95 -17.71 -35.97
C LEU A 329 -2.62 -17.40 -37.31
N THR A 330 -3.93 -17.66 -37.37
CA THR A 330 -4.77 -17.17 -38.47
C THR A 330 -4.87 -15.64 -38.45
N GLY A 331 -5.24 -15.03 -39.59
CA GLY A 331 -5.39 -13.58 -39.66
C GLY A 331 -6.43 -13.01 -38.67
N ALA A 332 -7.46 -13.79 -38.34
CA ALA A 332 -8.48 -13.41 -37.36
C ALA A 332 -7.95 -13.47 -35.92
N GLU A 333 -7.20 -14.51 -35.56
CA GLU A 333 -6.56 -14.62 -34.24
C GLU A 333 -5.51 -13.53 -34.04
N ALA A 334 -4.67 -13.28 -35.04
CA ALA A 334 -3.71 -12.19 -35.00
C ALA A 334 -4.40 -10.82 -34.85
N ALA A 335 -5.55 -10.61 -35.50
CA ALA A 335 -6.33 -9.38 -35.34
C ALA A 335 -6.89 -9.21 -33.92
N ARG A 336 -7.34 -10.30 -33.27
CA ARG A 336 -7.81 -10.27 -31.88
C ARG A 336 -6.68 -9.94 -30.91
N LEU A 337 -5.50 -10.55 -31.06
CA LEU A 337 -4.34 -10.23 -30.22
C LEU A 337 -3.89 -8.79 -30.39
N ARG A 338 -3.91 -8.25 -31.62
CA ARG A 338 -3.64 -6.83 -31.86
C ARG A 338 -4.68 -5.91 -31.24
N ALA A 339 -5.95 -6.30 -31.17
CA ALA A 339 -6.98 -5.51 -30.50
C ALA A 339 -6.76 -5.50 -28.98
N ALA A 340 -6.38 -6.64 -28.39
CA ALA A 340 -6.03 -6.73 -26.99
C ALA A 340 -4.83 -5.84 -26.63
N TYR A 341 -3.81 -5.76 -27.48
CA TYR A 341 -2.70 -4.82 -27.28
C TYR A 341 -3.16 -3.36 -27.05
N TRP A 342 -4.12 -2.88 -27.85
CA TRP A 342 -4.65 -1.51 -27.70
C TRP A 342 -5.49 -1.37 -26.43
N LEU A 343 -6.32 -2.38 -26.12
CA LEU A 343 -7.08 -2.40 -24.88
C LEU A 343 -6.14 -2.37 -23.66
N SER A 344 -5.12 -3.23 -23.62
CA SER A 344 -4.14 -3.28 -22.54
C SER A 344 -3.42 -1.95 -22.36
N ALA A 345 -2.97 -1.31 -23.45
CA ALA A 345 -2.34 0.01 -23.38
C ALA A 345 -3.27 1.07 -22.77
N ASN A 346 -4.53 1.05 -23.17
CA ASN A 346 -5.52 2.00 -22.70
C ASN A 346 -5.99 1.72 -21.28
N VAL A 347 -6.03 0.46 -20.84
CA VAL A 347 -6.25 0.09 -19.43
C VAL A 347 -5.11 0.61 -18.56
N LEU A 348 -3.84 0.39 -18.94
CA LEU A 348 -2.70 0.95 -18.21
C LEU A 348 -2.79 2.47 -18.06
N LYS A 349 -3.12 3.16 -19.16
CA LYS A 349 -3.28 4.62 -19.15
C LYS A 349 -4.48 5.07 -18.32
N ALA A 350 -5.58 4.33 -18.37
CA ALA A 350 -6.78 4.61 -17.59
C ALA A 350 -6.57 4.39 -16.08
N SER A 351 -5.63 3.54 -15.68
CA SER A 351 -5.26 3.32 -14.28
C SER A 351 -4.39 4.42 -13.68
N GLU A 352 -3.92 5.40 -14.46
CA GLU A 352 -3.24 6.59 -13.94
C GLU A 352 -4.24 7.56 -13.29
N ASP A 353 -3.96 8.00 -12.07
CA ASP A 353 -4.75 9.05 -11.42
C ASP A 353 -4.61 10.41 -12.13
N LYS A 354 -5.70 11.17 -12.12
CA LYS A 354 -5.76 12.48 -12.81
C LYS A 354 -5.39 13.66 -11.93
N THR A 355 -5.34 13.48 -10.62
CA THR A 355 -4.87 14.46 -9.63
C THR A 355 -3.38 14.28 -9.35
N PHE A 356 -2.91 13.04 -9.35
CA PHE A 356 -1.53 12.64 -9.08
C PHE A 356 -0.92 11.91 -10.30
N PRO A 357 -0.44 12.65 -11.31
CA PRO A 357 0.29 12.09 -12.45
C PRO A 357 1.39 11.12 -12.02
N GLY A 358 1.49 9.99 -12.70
CA GLY A 358 2.44 8.91 -12.37
C GLY A 358 1.97 7.93 -11.29
N ALA A 359 0.92 8.24 -10.52
CA ALA A 359 0.28 7.28 -9.63
C ALA A 359 -0.62 6.35 -10.46
N VAL A 360 -0.09 5.19 -10.86
CA VAL A 360 -0.87 4.13 -11.53
C VAL A 360 -1.18 3.05 -10.53
N VAL A 361 -2.48 2.74 -10.36
CA VAL A 361 -2.94 1.72 -9.41
C VAL A 361 -2.69 0.29 -9.91
N ALA A 362 -2.57 -0.67 -9.00
CA ALA A 362 -2.46 -2.10 -9.34
C ALA A 362 -3.70 -2.62 -10.09
N SER A 363 -4.90 -2.11 -9.77
CA SER A 363 -6.14 -2.42 -10.48
C SER A 363 -7.20 -1.34 -10.34
N LEU A 364 -8.09 -1.26 -11.33
CA LEU A 364 -9.36 -0.53 -11.27
C LEU A 364 -10.48 -1.39 -10.62
N ALA A 365 -10.10 -2.35 -9.79
CA ALA A 365 -11.00 -3.23 -9.05
C ALA A 365 -10.42 -3.50 -7.67
N SER A 366 -11.28 -3.76 -6.69
CA SER A 366 -10.87 -4.32 -5.39
C SER A 366 -11.18 -5.82 -5.39
N PRO A 367 -10.17 -6.71 -5.28
CA PRO A 367 -10.38 -8.16 -5.25
C PRO A 367 -11.49 -8.57 -4.28
N TRP A 368 -12.42 -9.39 -4.75
CA TRP A 368 -13.59 -9.84 -3.97
C TRP A 368 -14.40 -8.73 -3.29
N GLY A 369 -14.43 -7.51 -3.86
CA GLY A 369 -15.10 -6.36 -3.25
C GLY A 369 -16.54 -6.62 -2.80
N GLN A 370 -17.27 -7.47 -3.53
CA GLN A 370 -18.63 -7.88 -3.16
C GLN A 370 -18.76 -8.47 -1.76
N ALA A 371 -17.69 -9.02 -1.18
CA ALA A 371 -17.68 -9.60 0.16
C ALA A 371 -17.00 -8.69 1.21
N VAL A 372 -16.60 -7.48 0.83
CA VAL A 372 -15.94 -6.53 1.71
C VAL A 372 -16.91 -5.44 2.13
N SER A 373 -17.18 -5.35 3.43
CA SER A 373 -18.08 -4.35 4.00
C SER A 373 -17.57 -2.93 3.76
N ALA A 374 -18.46 -2.06 3.30
CA ALA A 374 -18.23 -0.62 3.15
C ALA A 374 -18.93 0.20 4.25
N GLY A 375 -19.62 -0.47 5.19
CA GLY A 375 -20.39 0.17 6.27
C GLY A 375 -19.84 -0.09 7.68
N ASP A 376 -18.69 -0.75 7.81
CA ASP A 376 -18.04 -0.99 9.10
C ASP A 376 -17.32 0.25 9.64
N THR A 377 -16.97 0.28 10.93
CA THR A 377 -16.25 1.40 11.55
C THR A 377 -14.98 0.94 12.29
N PRO A 378 -13.94 0.49 11.58
CA PRO A 378 -12.66 0.17 12.22
C PRO A 378 -12.15 1.39 12.98
N ASP A 379 -11.83 1.21 14.27
CA ASP A 379 -11.38 2.27 15.18
C ASP A 379 -12.29 3.51 15.24
N GLY A 380 -13.59 3.33 14.98
CA GLY A 380 -14.60 4.40 15.03
C GLY A 380 -14.61 5.33 13.82
N HIS A 381 -13.85 5.03 12.76
CA HIS A 381 -13.81 5.79 11.52
C HIS A 381 -14.39 5.00 10.35
N ALA A 382 -14.89 5.70 9.32
CA ALA A 382 -15.35 5.03 8.10
C ALA A 382 -14.18 4.29 7.41
N PRO A 383 -14.42 3.13 6.79
CA PRO A 383 -13.37 2.28 6.28
C PRO A 383 -12.88 2.80 4.93
N PHE A 384 -11.62 3.17 4.82
CA PHE A 384 -10.96 3.30 3.53
C PHE A 384 -10.37 1.95 3.14
N LEU A 385 -10.79 1.43 1.99
CA LEU A 385 -10.15 0.28 1.37
C LEU A 385 -9.74 0.62 -0.07
N GLY A 386 -8.49 1.08 -0.20
CA GLY A 386 -7.84 1.22 -1.49
C GLY A 386 -7.56 -0.15 -2.09
N SER A 387 -6.97 -1.07 -1.31
CA SER A 387 -6.61 -2.43 -1.78
C SER A 387 -5.79 -2.31 -3.07
N TYR A 388 -6.23 -2.88 -4.20
CA TYR A 388 -5.51 -2.76 -5.47
C TYR A 388 -5.67 -1.40 -6.15
N ARG A 389 -6.50 -0.48 -5.62
CA ARG A 389 -6.58 0.92 -6.05
C ARG A 389 -5.50 1.80 -5.40
N GLU A 390 -4.40 1.18 -4.99
CA GLU A 390 -3.24 1.81 -4.39
C GLU A 390 -2.02 1.61 -5.30
N VAL A 391 -0.91 2.26 -4.96
CA VAL A 391 0.32 2.19 -5.74
C VAL A 391 1.32 1.28 -5.05
N PHE A 392 1.57 0.11 -5.66
CA PHE A 392 2.66 -0.81 -5.33
C PHE A 392 3.82 -0.54 -6.27
N ALA A 393 5.06 -0.46 -5.78
CA ALA A 393 6.19 -0.12 -6.66
C ALA A 393 6.46 -1.24 -7.69
N ARG A 394 6.15 -2.50 -7.35
CA ARG A 394 6.22 -3.65 -8.28
C ARG A 394 5.18 -3.56 -9.39
N ASP A 395 3.89 -3.41 -9.09
CA ASP A 395 2.85 -3.27 -10.11
C ASP A 395 3.06 -2.02 -10.97
N LEU A 396 3.61 -0.95 -10.37
CA LEU A 396 3.99 0.26 -11.09
C LEU A 396 5.22 0.05 -11.99
N TYR A 397 6.18 -0.79 -11.61
CA TYR A 397 7.28 -1.23 -12.49
C TYR A 397 6.75 -2.00 -13.71
N GLU A 398 5.82 -2.92 -13.48
CA GLU A 398 5.23 -3.71 -14.55
C GLU A 398 4.40 -2.83 -15.49
N SER A 399 3.55 -1.96 -14.95
CA SER A 399 2.86 -0.92 -15.72
C SER A 399 3.83 0.00 -16.48
N PHE A 400 4.94 0.41 -15.84
CA PHE A 400 6.00 1.22 -16.44
C PHE A 400 6.62 0.55 -17.66
N THR A 401 6.98 -0.73 -17.57
CA THR A 401 7.58 -1.45 -18.69
C THR A 401 6.58 -1.65 -19.83
N GLY A 402 5.29 -1.85 -19.53
CA GLY A 402 4.21 -1.83 -20.52
C GLY A 402 4.11 -0.49 -21.26
N LEU A 403 4.08 0.62 -20.51
CA LEU A 403 4.07 1.98 -21.06
C LEU A 403 5.32 2.26 -21.90
N LEU A 404 6.49 1.85 -21.43
CA LEU A 404 7.76 1.99 -22.15
C LEU A 404 7.78 1.18 -23.45
N ALA A 405 7.28 -0.06 -23.43
CA ALA A 405 7.14 -0.92 -24.60
C ALA A 405 6.16 -0.34 -25.63
N ALA A 406 5.06 0.26 -25.15
CA ALA A 406 4.10 1.00 -25.96
C ALA A 406 4.66 2.32 -26.50
N GLY A 407 5.70 2.88 -25.88
CA GLY A 407 6.28 4.17 -26.27
C GLY A 407 5.67 5.39 -25.58
N ASP A 408 4.84 5.20 -24.55
CA ASP A 408 4.35 6.27 -23.67
C ASP A 408 5.43 6.67 -22.65
N LEU A 409 6.50 7.29 -23.16
CA LEU A 409 7.63 7.71 -22.34
C LEU A 409 7.26 8.86 -21.37
N ALA A 410 6.21 9.61 -21.66
CA ALA A 410 5.76 10.69 -20.78
C ALA A 410 5.21 10.13 -19.48
N THR A 411 4.22 9.23 -19.55
CA THR A 411 3.68 8.60 -18.34
C THR A 411 4.70 7.71 -17.65
N ALA A 412 5.52 6.96 -18.39
CA ALA A 412 6.61 6.18 -17.81
C ALA A 412 7.63 7.03 -17.00
N ARG A 413 7.86 8.29 -17.37
CA ARG A 413 8.71 9.20 -16.57
C ARG A 413 7.97 9.79 -15.38
N ASP A 414 6.67 10.03 -15.51
CA ASP A 414 5.85 10.51 -14.41
C ASP A 414 5.76 9.45 -13.30
N THR A 415 5.69 8.15 -13.63
CA THR A 415 5.72 7.07 -12.61
C THR A 415 7.02 7.05 -11.81
N VAL A 416 8.17 7.20 -12.47
CA VAL A 416 9.48 7.31 -11.78
C VAL A 416 9.51 8.51 -10.84
N ARG A 417 9.02 9.66 -11.29
CA ARG A 417 8.97 10.86 -10.45
C ARG A 417 8.00 10.69 -9.29
N PHE A 418 6.84 10.09 -9.50
CA PHE A 418 5.90 9.79 -8.43
C PHE A 418 6.58 8.97 -7.33
N LEU A 419 7.25 7.88 -7.69
CA LEU A 419 7.98 7.03 -6.77
C LEU A 419 8.99 7.85 -5.93
N PHE A 420 9.96 8.52 -6.57
CA PHE A 420 11.01 9.24 -5.83
C PHE A 420 10.54 10.55 -5.16
N ASP A 421 9.54 11.24 -5.71
CA ASP A 421 9.10 12.54 -5.19
C ASP A 421 8.01 12.42 -4.13
N ARG A 422 7.25 11.33 -4.12
CA ARG A 422 6.06 11.18 -3.26
C ARG A 422 6.07 9.93 -2.40
N GLN A 423 6.54 8.79 -2.92
CA GLN A 423 6.41 7.50 -2.25
C GLN A 423 7.62 7.12 -1.39
N GLN A 424 8.83 7.50 -1.82
CA GLN A 424 10.07 7.14 -1.15
C GLN A 424 10.11 7.63 0.30
N LEU A 425 10.48 6.75 1.24
CA LEU A 425 10.69 7.08 2.64
C LEU A 425 12.06 7.74 2.88
N ALA A 426 12.24 8.34 4.05
CA ALA A 426 13.41 9.17 4.35
C ALA A 426 14.76 8.41 4.32
N ASP A 427 14.72 7.11 4.66
CA ASP A 427 15.85 6.15 4.64
C ASP A 427 16.16 5.63 3.23
N GLY A 428 15.35 5.96 2.23
CA GLY A 428 15.52 5.58 0.83
C GLY A 428 14.67 4.41 0.37
N ARG A 429 14.04 3.65 1.28
CA ARG A 429 13.17 2.54 0.91
C ARG A 429 11.83 3.01 0.38
N PHE A 430 11.12 2.08 -0.22
CA PHE A 430 9.73 2.25 -0.63
C PHE A 430 8.83 1.44 0.31
N PRO A 431 7.70 1.98 0.80
CA PRO A 431 6.73 1.17 1.52
C PRO A 431 6.15 0.11 0.58
N ARG A 432 5.62 -1.00 1.11
CA ARG A 432 4.91 -2.02 0.31
C ARG A 432 3.90 -1.40 -0.67
N ASN A 433 3.19 -0.38 -0.21
CA ASN A 433 2.15 0.30 -0.98
C ASN A 433 1.89 1.70 -0.40
N SER A 434 1.38 2.58 -1.25
CA SER A 434 0.97 3.93 -0.87
C SER A 434 -0.39 4.31 -1.43
N LEU A 435 -1.01 5.29 -0.78
CA LEU A 435 -2.11 6.07 -1.34
C LEU A 435 -1.65 6.83 -2.59
N LEU A 436 -2.59 7.39 -3.35
CA LEU A 436 -2.30 8.12 -4.60
C LEU A 436 -1.49 9.40 -4.42
N ASN A 437 -1.43 9.97 -3.21
CA ASN A 437 -0.56 11.11 -2.91
C ASN A 437 0.89 10.71 -2.61
N GLY A 438 1.18 9.41 -2.53
CA GLY A 438 2.47 8.82 -2.16
C GLY A 438 2.62 8.53 -0.67
N ALA A 439 1.67 8.94 0.17
CA ALA A 439 1.72 8.63 1.59
C ALA A 439 1.49 7.15 1.83
N LYS A 440 2.22 6.60 2.80
CA LYS A 440 2.12 5.20 3.23
C LYS A 440 0.65 4.80 3.49
N ALA A 441 0.20 3.73 2.85
CA ALA A 441 -1.17 3.23 2.99
C ALA A 441 -1.42 2.65 4.39
N PRO A 442 -2.65 2.67 4.93
CA PRO A 442 -2.93 2.17 6.28
C PRO A 442 -2.75 0.65 6.45
N ASP A 443 -3.03 -0.10 5.39
CA ASP A 443 -2.96 -1.57 5.36
C ASP A 443 -1.55 -2.09 5.04
N THR A 444 -0.62 -1.18 4.80
CA THR A 444 0.76 -1.51 4.43
C THR A 444 1.46 -2.29 5.54
N GLY A 445 2.23 -3.30 5.15
CA GLY A 445 2.95 -4.14 6.10
C GLY A 445 4.20 -4.74 5.47
N GLY A 446 5.23 -4.95 6.29
CA GLY A 446 6.51 -5.48 5.82
C GLY A 446 7.26 -4.54 4.88
N ASP A 447 8.42 -5.02 4.45
CA ASP A 447 9.28 -4.38 3.46
C ASP A 447 9.51 -5.36 2.31
N GLN A 448 9.78 -4.84 1.11
CA GLN A 448 10.05 -5.64 -0.08
C GLN A 448 11.23 -5.01 -0.84
N LEU A 449 12.31 -5.76 -1.01
CA LEU A 449 13.53 -5.23 -1.62
C LEU A 449 13.40 -5.03 -3.13
N ASP A 450 12.57 -5.82 -3.81
CA ASP A 450 12.26 -5.62 -5.23
C ASP A 450 11.58 -4.27 -5.45
N GLU A 451 10.66 -3.88 -4.57
CA GLU A 451 9.99 -2.58 -4.59
C GLU A 451 10.93 -1.40 -4.35
N SER A 452 12.06 -1.62 -3.66
CA SER A 452 13.11 -0.60 -3.52
C SER A 452 14.13 -0.63 -4.66
N ALA A 453 14.27 -1.76 -5.36
CA ALA A 453 15.23 -1.94 -6.44
C ALA A 453 14.68 -1.53 -7.82
N TYR A 454 13.41 -1.85 -8.12
CA TYR A 454 12.78 -1.51 -9.39
C TYR A 454 12.77 -0.01 -9.71
N PRO A 455 12.45 0.92 -8.77
CA PRO A 455 12.47 2.35 -9.06
C PRO A 455 13.83 2.84 -9.59
N ILE A 456 14.93 2.26 -9.12
CA ILE A 456 16.29 2.56 -9.58
C ILE A 456 16.48 2.14 -11.04
N LEU A 457 16.02 0.92 -11.38
CA LEU A 457 16.06 0.42 -12.75
C LEU A 457 15.18 1.26 -13.68
N MET A 458 13.98 1.64 -13.23
CA MET A 458 13.06 2.51 -13.97
C MET A 458 13.70 3.86 -14.28
N ALA A 459 14.38 4.48 -13.32
CA ALA A 459 15.09 5.75 -13.54
C ALA A 459 16.14 5.64 -14.65
N HIS A 460 16.86 4.52 -14.72
CA HIS A 460 17.79 4.26 -15.82
C HIS A 460 17.04 4.09 -17.16
N GLN A 461 16.06 3.19 -17.23
CA GLN A 461 15.35 2.84 -18.47
C GLN A 461 14.50 3.99 -19.04
N ALA A 462 13.98 4.87 -18.19
CA ALA A 462 13.24 6.08 -18.57
C ALA A 462 14.16 7.22 -19.09
N GLY A 463 15.48 7.03 -19.00
CA GLY A 463 16.49 8.04 -19.33
C GLY A 463 16.55 9.19 -18.31
N LEU A 464 16.21 8.93 -17.05
CA LEU A 464 16.28 9.88 -15.93
C LEU A 464 17.56 9.74 -15.10
N GLY A 465 18.44 8.78 -15.42
CA GLY A 465 19.70 8.58 -14.70
C GLY A 465 20.60 9.81 -14.63
N GLY A 466 20.57 10.71 -15.62
CA GLY A 466 21.34 11.96 -15.62
C GLY A 466 20.70 13.11 -14.83
N ASP A 467 19.54 12.92 -14.22
CA ASP A 467 18.83 13.96 -13.48
C ASP A 467 19.49 14.18 -12.10
N SER A 468 20.22 15.29 -11.95
CA SER A 468 20.91 15.63 -10.70
C SER A 468 19.98 15.92 -9.54
N ALA A 469 18.70 16.25 -9.77
CA ALA A 469 17.72 16.43 -8.70
C ALA A 469 17.21 15.09 -8.16
N LEU A 470 17.11 14.07 -9.02
CA LEU A 470 16.74 12.70 -8.60
C LEU A 470 17.91 11.92 -8.02
N TRP A 471 19.15 12.22 -8.41
CA TRP A 471 20.32 11.45 -7.98
C TRP A 471 20.44 11.21 -6.47
N PRO A 472 20.29 12.21 -5.57
CA PRO A 472 20.37 11.97 -4.14
C PRO A 472 19.35 10.94 -3.63
N LYS A 473 18.17 10.89 -4.25
CA LYS A 473 17.08 9.96 -3.91
C LYS A 473 17.35 8.55 -4.43
N ILE A 474 17.84 8.46 -5.67
CA ILE A 474 18.27 7.19 -6.28
C ILE A 474 19.42 6.58 -5.46
N ARG A 475 20.39 7.40 -5.03
CA ARG A 475 21.50 6.97 -4.17
C ARG A 475 20.98 6.36 -2.86
N LYS A 476 20.06 7.03 -2.17
CA LYS A 476 19.47 6.51 -0.94
C LYS A 476 18.79 5.15 -1.13
N ALA A 477 18.01 4.99 -2.21
CA ALA A 477 17.40 3.69 -2.53
C ALA A 477 18.45 2.60 -2.78
N ALA A 478 19.50 2.91 -3.54
CA ALA A 478 20.57 1.96 -3.82
C ALA A 478 21.36 1.58 -2.55
N ASP A 479 21.65 2.56 -1.70
CA ASP A 479 22.31 2.35 -0.41
C ASP A 479 21.45 1.47 0.52
N PHE A 480 20.14 1.69 0.56
CA PHE A 480 19.19 0.85 1.30
C PHE A 480 19.25 -0.60 0.82
N VAL A 481 19.17 -0.84 -0.50
CA VAL A 481 19.26 -2.18 -1.09
C VAL A 481 20.59 -2.85 -0.74
N VAL A 482 21.73 -2.13 -0.85
CA VAL A 482 23.05 -2.66 -0.47
C VAL A 482 23.12 -3.09 0.99
N ALA A 483 22.56 -2.28 1.89
CA ALA A 483 22.66 -2.52 3.33
C ALA A 483 21.70 -3.61 3.84
N HIS A 484 20.63 -3.92 3.12
CA HIS A 484 19.59 -4.85 3.59
C HIS A 484 19.55 -6.17 2.80
N GLY A 485 19.95 -6.17 1.53
CA GLY A 485 19.98 -7.37 0.69
C GLY A 485 20.90 -8.48 1.19
N PRO A 486 20.70 -9.73 0.74
CA PRO A 486 19.74 -10.15 -0.32
C PRO A 486 18.44 -10.79 0.22
N SER A 487 18.15 -10.70 1.51
CA SER A 487 17.08 -11.50 2.14
C SER A 487 16.21 -10.74 3.15
N PHE A 488 16.24 -9.41 3.12
CA PHE A 488 15.42 -8.57 3.99
C PHE A 488 14.02 -8.39 3.40
N GLY A 489 13.01 -8.36 4.27
CA GLY A 489 11.61 -8.22 3.84
C GLY A 489 11.00 -9.50 3.28
N SER A 490 9.83 -9.37 2.67
CA SER A 490 9.13 -10.43 1.94
C SER A 490 9.46 -10.43 0.44
N GLU A 491 9.22 -11.56 -0.22
CA GLU A 491 9.26 -11.64 -1.69
C GLU A 491 8.00 -11.08 -2.37
N ARG A 492 7.94 -11.12 -3.70
CA ARG A 492 6.92 -10.47 -4.54
C ARG A 492 5.47 -10.84 -4.24
N TRP A 493 5.21 -11.97 -3.59
CA TRP A 493 3.87 -12.37 -3.14
C TRP A 493 3.51 -11.86 -1.74
N GLU A 494 4.40 -11.07 -1.14
CA GLU A 494 4.18 -10.31 0.08
C GLU A 494 4.03 -11.18 1.35
N GLU A 495 4.43 -12.43 1.29
CA GLU A 495 4.10 -13.42 2.31
C GLU A 495 5.31 -13.92 3.10
N GLN A 496 6.46 -14.11 2.43
CA GLN A 496 7.58 -14.85 3.03
C GLN A 496 8.91 -14.12 2.87
N GLY A 497 9.68 -14.04 3.96
CA GLY A 497 11.08 -13.60 3.91
C GLY A 497 12.08 -14.73 3.68
N GLY A 498 13.23 -14.38 3.09
CA GLY A 498 14.31 -15.29 2.78
C GLY A 498 15.03 -14.91 1.48
N TYR A 499 15.85 -15.83 0.97
CA TYR A 499 16.60 -15.66 -0.28
C TYR A 499 15.71 -16.06 -1.45
N SER A 500 15.00 -15.10 -2.03
CA SER A 500 14.12 -15.30 -3.18
C SER A 500 14.86 -15.01 -4.49
N PRO A 501 14.91 -15.94 -5.47
CA PRO A 501 15.53 -15.67 -6.75
C PRO A 501 14.82 -14.54 -7.52
N SER A 502 13.52 -14.33 -7.28
CA SER A 502 12.77 -13.22 -7.89
C SER A 502 13.22 -11.87 -7.33
N THR A 503 13.24 -11.71 -6.00
CA THR A 503 13.64 -10.45 -5.36
C THR A 503 15.11 -10.13 -5.62
N ILE A 504 15.99 -11.14 -5.52
CA ILE A 504 17.42 -10.99 -5.79
C ILE A 504 17.67 -10.57 -7.24
N ALA A 505 16.84 -11.02 -8.20
CA ALA A 505 16.94 -10.56 -9.58
C ALA A 505 16.68 -9.05 -9.70
N ALA A 506 15.64 -8.53 -9.04
CA ALA A 506 15.34 -7.11 -9.01
C ALA A 506 16.49 -6.31 -8.34
N GLU A 507 17.02 -6.79 -7.22
CA GLU A 507 18.17 -6.17 -6.53
C GLU A 507 19.40 -6.06 -7.43
N ILE A 508 19.78 -7.16 -8.11
CA ILE A 508 20.92 -7.16 -9.05
C ILE A 508 20.68 -6.14 -10.17
N ALA A 509 19.50 -6.14 -10.80
CA ALA A 509 19.20 -5.24 -11.90
C ALA A 509 19.19 -3.76 -11.46
N GLY A 510 18.58 -3.47 -10.31
CA GLY A 510 18.57 -2.16 -9.68
C GLY A 510 19.96 -1.66 -9.33
N LEU A 511 20.83 -2.51 -8.76
CA LEU A 511 22.20 -2.13 -8.39
C LEU A 511 23.14 -1.97 -9.59
N VAL A 512 22.95 -2.73 -10.67
CA VAL A 512 23.67 -2.47 -11.93
C VAL A 512 23.26 -1.12 -12.51
N ALA A 513 21.95 -0.80 -12.49
CA ALA A 513 21.44 0.51 -12.89
C ALA A 513 22.00 1.63 -11.98
N ALA A 514 22.01 1.43 -10.66
CA ALA A 514 22.60 2.35 -9.68
C ALA A 514 24.08 2.62 -10.00
N GLY A 515 24.86 1.57 -10.28
CA GLY A 515 26.27 1.69 -10.62
C GLY A 515 26.50 2.51 -11.90
N ARG A 516 25.62 2.36 -12.91
CA ARG A 516 25.67 3.16 -14.13
C ARG A 516 25.27 4.62 -13.89
N ILE A 517 24.26 4.86 -13.07
CA ILE A 517 23.80 6.21 -12.70
C ILE A 517 24.87 6.93 -11.87
N ALA A 518 25.44 6.28 -10.85
CA ALA A 518 26.53 6.81 -10.04
C ALA A 518 27.74 7.23 -10.90
N GLN A 519 28.10 6.41 -11.90
CA GLN A 519 29.15 6.74 -12.86
C GLN A 519 28.82 8.00 -13.68
N GLN A 520 27.56 8.20 -14.10
CA GLN A 520 27.13 9.40 -14.82
C GLN A 520 27.25 10.68 -13.97
N HIS A 521 27.06 10.56 -12.66
CA HIS A 521 27.23 11.66 -11.70
C HIS A 521 28.64 11.80 -11.13
N GLY A 522 29.60 10.98 -11.61
CA GLY A 522 31.00 11.04 -11.16
C GLY A 522 31.25 10.44 -9.77
N ASP A 523 30.29 9.72 -9.19
CA ASP A 523 30.44 9.03 -7.90
C ASP A 523 31.03 7.62 -8.10
N ALA A 524 32.35 7.58 -8.29
CA ALA A 524 33.07 6.32 -8.53
C ALA A 524 33.04 5.36 -7.33
N GLY A 525 32.95 5.89 -6.10
CA GLY A 525 32.89 5.09 -4.88
C GLY A 525 31.57 4.35 -4.76
N ALA A 526 30.45 5.05 -4.89
CA ALA A 526 29.12 4.44 -4.93
C ALA A 526 29.01 3.45 -6.10
N ALA A 527 29.50 3.81 -7.29
CA ALA A 527 29.49 2.93 -8.45
C ALA A 527 30.23 1.59 -8.19
N ARG A 528 31.38 1.62 -7.50
CA ARG A 528 32.10 0.41 -7.09
C ARG A 528 31.31 -0.44 -6.12
N VAL A 529 30.72 0.17 -5.10
CA VAL A 529 29.92 -0.52 -4.08
C VAL A 529 28.72 -1.22 -4.72
N TYR A 530 27.92 -0.50 -5.53
CA TYR A 530 26.74 -1.07 -6.17
C TYR A 530 27.08 -2.23 -7.11
N ARG A 531 28.13 -2.08 -7.94
CA ARG A 531 28.56 -3.13 -8.86
C ARG A 531 29.12 -4.34 -8.12
N ALA A 532 29.93 -4.15 -7.09
CA ALA A 532 30.50 -5.24 -6.32
C ALA A 532 29.42 -6.05 -5.57
N THR A 533 28.42 -5.36 -5.02
CA THR A 533 27.25 -6.01 -4.40
C THR A 533 26.43 -6.78 -5.44
N ALA A 534 26.08 -6.16 -6.57
CA ALA A 534 25.33 -6.82 -7.65
C ALA A 534 26.05 -8.07 -8.17
N ASP A 535 27.36 -7.98 -8.40
CA ASP A 535 28.16 -9.11 -8.86
C ASP A 535 28.30 -10.21 -7.80
N HIS A 536 28.37 -9.85 -6.51
CA HIS A 536 28.34 -10.83 -5.43
C HIS A 536 27.00 -11.57 -5.40
N PHE A 537 25.88 -10.86 -5.50
CA PHE A 537 24.55 -11.47 -5.53
C PHE A 537 24.38 -12.37 -6.76
N GLN A 538 24.82 -11.90 -7.94
CA GLN A 538 24.73 -12.68 -9.19
C GLN A 538 25.53 -13.98 -9.11
N ARG A 539 26.74 -13.98 -8.52
CA ARG A 539 27.55 -15.19 -8.37
C ARG A 539 27.01 -16.13 -7.30
N SER A 540 26.34 -15.60 -6.29
CA SER A 540 25.89 -16.37 -5.12
C SER A 540 24.46 -16.89 -5.23
N VAL A 541 23.61 -16.30 -6.07
CA VAL A 541 22.16 -16.60 -6.14
C VAL A 541 21.87 -18.09 -6.26
N ARG A 542 22.65 -18.85 -7.04
CA ARG A 542 22.47 -20.31 -7.14
C ARG A 542 22.74 -21.02 -5.83
N GLY A 543 23.79 -20.63 -5.12
CA GLY A 543 24.15 -21.20 -3.83
C GLY A 543 23.05 -21.00 -2.79
N TRP A 544 22.28 -19.92 -2.92
CA TRP A 544 21.18 -19.60 -2.02
C TRP A 544 19.83 -20.20 -2.42
N THR A 545 19.61 -20.47 -3.72
CA THR A 545 18.25 -20.72 -4.24
C THR A 545 18.09 -22.01 -5.04
N VAL A 546 19.17 -22.66 -5.47
CA VAL A 546 19.11 -23.92 -6.22
C VAL A 546 19.33 -25.09 -5.26
N THR A 547 18.30 -25.89 -5.03
CA THR A 547 18.44 -27.12 -4.27
C THR A 547 19.17 -28.18 -5.11
N SER A 548 19.76 -29.16 -4.44
CA SER A 548 20.35 -30.38 -5.01
C SER A 548 19.82 -31.65 -4.33
N THR A 549 18.87 -31.48 -3.40
CA THR A 549 18.31 -32.53 -2.55
C THR A 549 16.79 -32.50 -2.49
N GLY A 550 16.16 -31.71 -3.36
CA GLY A 550 14.71 -31.61 -3.44
C GLY A 550 14.06 -32.86 -4.04
N PRO A 551 12.77 -33.10 -3.78
CA PRO A 551 12.10 -34.34 -4.22
C PRO A 551 11.78 -34.42 -5.72
N TYR A 552 11.84 -33.33 -6.48
CA TYR A 552 11.39 -33.33 -7.88
C TYR A 552 12.53 -33.49 -8.88
N GLY A 553 12.21 -34.05 -10.05
CA GLY A 553 13.15 -34.22 -11.16
C GLY A 553 14.42 -34.96 -10.74
N ALA A 554 15.59 -34.39 -11.07
CA ALA A 554 16.90 -34.91 -10.64
C ALA A 554 17.36 -34.35 -9.27
N GLY A 555 16.46 -33.72 -8.52
CA GLY A 555 16.73 -33.06 -7.23
C GLY A 555 17.40 -31.70 -7.35
N ARG A 556 17.63 -31.19 -8.58
CA ARG A 556 18.29 -29.91 -8.85
C ARG A 556 17.39 -28.93 -9.59
N TYR A 557 16.94 -27.89 -8.89
CA TYR A 557 16.05 -26.83 -9.41
C TYR A 557 16.02 -25.61 -8.47
N PHE A 558 15.55 -24.47 -8.96
CA PHE A 558 15.27 -23.29 -8.14
C PHE A 558 14.06 -23.50 -7.23
N LEU A 559 14.20 -23.15 -5.94
CA LEU A 559 13.10 -23.09 -4.98
C LEU A 559 12.32 -21.78 -5.12
N ARG A 560 11.13 -21.68 -4.49
CA ARG A 560 10.49 -20.37 -4.24
C ARG A 560 11.43 -19.41 -3.52
N LEU A 561 12.01 -19.88 -2.42
CA LEU A 561 13.04 -19.20 -1.63
C LEU A 561 13.69 -20.20 -0.67
N SER A 562 14.86 -19.87 -0.14
CA SER A 562 15.41 -20.52 1.06
C SER A 562 15.35 -19.58 2.27
N ARG A 563 15.10 -20.13 3.46
CA ARG A 563 15.00 -19.31 4.68
C ARG A 563 16.34 -18.81 5.20
N THR A 564 17.39 -19.58 4.99
CA THR A 564 18.70 -19.40 5.63
C THR A 564 19.82 -19.15 4.64
N GLY A 565 19.52 -19.17 3.34
CA GLY A 565 20.54 -19.15 2.28
C GLY A 565 21.13 -20.54 2.01
N ASP A 566 20.67 -21.59 2.69
CA ASP A 566 20.97 -22.98 2.34
C ASP A 566 19.72 -23.65 1.73
N PRO A 567 19.67 -23.84 0.39
CA PRO A 567 18.54 -24.45 -0.30
C PRO A 567 18.45 -25.98 -0.12
N ASN A 568 19.39 -26.61 0.58
CA ASN A 568 19.35 -28.05 0.89
C ASN A 568 18.96 -28.33 2.34
N GLN A 569 18.92 -27.30 3.18
CA GLN A 569 18.47 -27.45 4.56
C GLN A 569 16.98 -27.83 4.60
N ALA A 570 16.64 -28.80 5.44
CA ALA A 570 15.26 -29.11 5.76
C ALA A 570 14.68 -28.02 6.66
N VAL A 571 13.91 -27.10 6.09
CA VAL A 571 13.22 -26.03 6.80
C VAL A 571 11.78 -26.02 6.32
N SER A 572 10.84 -26.22 7.23
CA SER A 572 9.41 -26.15 6.89
C SER A 572 8.83 -24.78 7.19
N TYR A 573 7.94 -24.30 6.31
CA TYR A 573 7.15 -23.10 6.55
C TYR A 573 5.73 -23.24 6.01
N HIS A 574 4.82 -22.46 6.58
CA HIS A 574 3.44 -22.37 6.16
C HIS A 574 3.34 -21.56 4.87
N LEU A 575 2.65 -22.07 3.84
CA LEU A 575 2.54 -21.39 2.55
C LEU A 575 1.66 -20.13 2.59
N GLY A 576 0.81 -20.01 3.61
CA GLY A 576 -0.04 -18.84 3.85
C GLY A 576 -1.49 -19.11 3.49
N ASN A 577 -2.38 -18.17 3.80
CA ASN A 577 -3.75 -18.14 3.26
C ASN A 577 -4.57 -19.44 3.45
N GLY A 578 -4.39 -20.13 4.58
CA GLY A 578 -5.07 -21.40 4.86
C GLY A 578 -4.55 -22.63 4.10
N SER A 579 -3.46 -22.51 3.33
CA SER A 579 -2.75 -23.61 2.68
C SER A 579 -1.91 -24.42 3.68
N VAL A 580 -1.02 -25.29 3.19
CA VAL A 580 -0.27 -26.27 4.00
C VAL A 580 1.07 -25.75 4.49
N SER A 581 1.67 -26.46 5.46
CA SER A 581 3.09 -26.35 5.76
C SER A 581 3.89 -27.34 4.93
N ALA A 582 4.98 -26.90 4.31
CA ALA A 582 5.83 -27.74 3.48
C ALA A 582 7.32 -27.48 3.78
N ASP A 583 8.17 -28.47 3.53
CA ASP A 583 9.62 -28.27 3.49
C ASP A 583 9.97 -27.35 2.30
N GLN A 584 10.86 -26.37 2.50
CA GLN A 584 11.22 -25.38 1.49
C GLN A 584 11.66 -26.01 0.15
N ARG A 585 12.21 -27.22 0.18
CA ARG A 585 12.66 -27.94 -1.01
C ARG A 585 11.50 -28.46 -1.85
N GLU A 586 10.31 -28.58 -1.27
CA GLU A 586 9.08 -29.02 -1.93
C GLU A 586 8.32 -27.85 -2.56
N VAL A 587 8.66 -26.60 -2.23
CA VAL A 587 7.94 -25.40 -2.66
C VAL A 587 8.56 -24.83 -3.94
N VAL A 588 7.79 -24.90 -5.02
CA VAL A 588 8.20 -24.46 -6.36
C VAL A 588 7.48 -23.17 -6.72
N ASP A 589 8.22 -22.20 -7.25
CA ASP A 589 7.75 -20.93 -7.84
C ASP A 589 8.52 -20.70 -9.15
N ALA A 590 7.90 -20.04 -10.13
CA ALA A 590 8.56 -19.70 -11.40
C ALA A 590 9.39 -18.40 -11.34
N GLY A 591 9.49 -17.73 -10.19
CA GLY A 591 10.11 -16.41 -10.02
C GLY A 591 11.61 -16.36 -10.32
N PHE A 592 12.29 -17.51 -10.44
CA PHE A 592 13.65 -17.55 -10.99
C PHE A 592 13.72 -17.12 -12.46
N LEU A 593 12.59 -17.11 -13.19
CA LEU A 593 12.51 -16.58 -14.54
C LEU A 593 12.85 -15.08 -14.61
N GLU A 594 12.71 -14.34 -13.51
CA GLU A 594 13.17 -12.96 -13.39
C GLU A 594 14.68 -12.81 -13.61
N LEU A 595 15.48 -13.82 -13.21
CA LEU A 595 16.92 -13.84 -13.48
C LEU A 595 17.21 -13.85 -14.99
N VAL A 596 16.34 -14.47 -15.78
CA VAL A 596 16.49 -14.51 -17.24
C VAL A 596 15.88 -13.26 -17.86
N ARG A 597 14.64 -12.91 -17.48
CA ARG A 597 13.93 -11.72 -17.98
C ARG A 597 14.74 -10.44 -17.78
N LEU A 598 15.36 -10.27 -16.61
CA LEU A 598 16.21 -9.11 -16.30
C LEU A 598 17.65 -9.23 -16.84
N GLY A 599 17.99 -10.30 -17.56
CA GLY A 599 19.30 -10.44 -18.24
C GLY A 599 20.46 -10.78 -17.30
N ILE A 600 20.20 -11.46 -16.18
CA ILE A 600 21.20 -11.85 -15.19
C ILE A 600 21.78 -13.23 -15.50
N LEU A 601 20.93 -14.13 -16.01
CA LEU A 601 21.29 -15.45 -16.51
C LEU A 601 20.83 -15.62 -17.97
N PRO A 602 21.56 -16.41 -18.79
CA PRO A 602 21.07 -16.77 -20.11
C PRO A 602 19.83 -17.67 -19.99
N ALA A 603 18.89 -17.56 -20.94
CA ALA A 603 17.69 -18.42 -20.94
C ALA A 603 17.99 -19.92 -21.13
N THR A 604 19.19 -20.23 -21.66
CA THR A 604 19.72 -21.59 -21.84
C THR A 604 20.55 -22.07 -20.65
N ASP A 605 20.53 -21.34 -19.53
CA ASP A 605 21.23 -21.73 -18.33
C ASP A 605 20.80 -23.14 -17.85
N PRO A 606 21.73 -24.02 -17.45
CA PRO A 606 21.39 -25.39 -17.09
C PRO A 606 20.47 -25.52 -15.87
N ASP A 607 20.58 -24.63 -14.87
CA ASP A 607 19.71 -24.70 -13.69
C ASP A 607 18.32 -24.14 -14.00
N VAL A 608 18.23 -23.11 -14.85
CA VAL A 608 16.96 -22.62 -15.39
C VAL A 608 16.28 -23.75 -16.18
N ALA A 609 16.99 -24.35 -17.13
CA ALA A 609 16.46 -25.44 -17.96
C ALA A 609 16.03 -26.66 -17.14
N ALA A 610 16.77 -27.01 -16.08
CA ALA A 610 16.41 -28.10 -15.17
C ALA A 610 15.17 -27.79 -14.32
N SER A 611 14.89 -26.51 -14.05
CA SER A 611 13.76 -26.07 -13.23
C SER A 611 12.44 -26.00 -14.01
N LEU A 612 12.48 -25.75 -15.33
CA LEU A 612 11.26 -25.61 -16.15
C LEU A 612 10.33 -26.84 -16.11
N PRO A 613 10.82 -28.10 -16.26
CA PRO A 613 9.93 -29.26 -16.16
C PRO A 613 9.34 -29.46 -14.75
N VAL A 614 10.04 -29.00 -13.71
CA VAL A 614 9.55 -29.04 -12.33
C VAL A 614 8.41 -28.04 -12.15
N VAL A 615 8.59 -26.79 -12.62
CA VAL A 615 7.52 -25.78 -12.67
C VAL A 615 6.31 -26.30 -13.44
N ASP A 616 6.55 -26.84 -14.64
CA ASP A 616 5.49 -27.33 -15.52
C ASP A 616 4.70 -28.49 -14.88
N ALA A 617 5.35 -29.36 -14.10
CA ALA A 617 4.69 -30.47 -13.42
C ALA A 617 3.99 -30.06 -12.12
N VAL A 618 4.61 -29.22 -11.31
CA VAL A 618 4.14 -28.90 -9.96
C VAL A 618 3.02 -27.85 -10.02
N ILE A 619 3.27 -26.71 -10.66
CA ILE A 619 2.37 -25.54 -10.62
C ILE A 619 1.72 -25.21 -11.97
N GLY A 620 2.00 -25.97 -13.04
CA GLY A 620 1.36 -25.78 -14.35
C GLY A 620 0.05 -26.57 -14.50
N ARG A 621 -1.00 -25.96 -15.05
CA ARG A 621 -2.28 -26.63 -15.35
C ARG A 621 -2.76 -26.30 -16.76
N ASP A 622 -3.30 -27.30 -17.46
CA ASP A 622 -3.93 -27.12 -18.77
C ASP A 622 -5.44 -26.96 -18.60
N THR A 623 -5.99 -25.89 -19.16
CA THR A 623 -7.43 -25.62 -19.19
C THR A 623 -7.95 -25.60 -20.63
N PRO A 624 -9.28 -25.59 -20.86
CA PRO A 624 -9.84 -25.35 -22.19
C PRO A 624 -9.40 -24.02 -22.83
N SER A 625 -9.04 -23.03 -22.02
CA SER A 625 -8.51 -21.74 -22.48
C SER A 625 -7.01 -21.76 -22.73
N GLY A 626 -6.31 -22.84 -22.39
CA GLY A 626 -4.86 -22.98 -22.51
C GLY A 626 -4.18 -23.19 -21.17
N ARG A 627 -2.85 -23.24 -21.22
CA ARG A 627 -2.02 -23.49 -20.06
C ARG A 627 -1.89 -22.25 -19.18
N GLY A 628 -1.99 -22.42 -17.87
CA GLY A 628 -1.73 -21.40 -16.86
C GLY A 628 -0.89 -21.97 -15.71
N TYR A 629 -0.49 -21.10 -14.79
CA TYR A 629 0.40 -21.45 -13.68
C TYR A 629 -0.08 -20.82 -12.38
N TYR A 630 -0.03 -21.58 -11.28
CA TYR A 630 -0.13 -21.00 -9.93
C TYR A 630 1.14 -20.22 -9.59
N ARG A 631 1.06 -19.36 -8.56
CA ARG A 631 2.23 -18.63 -8.05
C ARG A 631 3.29 -19.58 -7.54
N TYR A 632 2.89 -20.46 -6.62
CA TYR A 632 3.74 -21.47 -6.03
C TYR A 632 2.92 -22.65 -5.50
N GLY A 633 3.59 -23.76 -5.16
CA GLY A 633 2.94 -24.93 -4.58
C GLY A 633 3.89 -26.11 -4.37
N THR A 634 3.34 -27.25 -3.93
CA THR A 634 4.05 -28.53 -3.86
C THR A 634 3.51 -29.52 -4.90
N GLY A 635 4.20 -30.65 -5.10
CA GLY A 635 3.81 -31.68 -6.07
C GLY A 635 2.55 -32.46 -5.71
N SER A 636 1.93 -32.16 -4.56
CA SER A 636 0.64 -32.73 -4.16
C SER A 636 -0.51 -31.86 -4.67
N ALA A 637 -1.55 -32.46 -5.24
CA ALA A 637 -2.71 -31.70 -5.74
C ALA A 637 -3.42 -30.93 -4.60
N GLY A 638 -3.82 -29.69 -4.88
CA GLY A 638 -4.49 -28.79 -3.94
C GLY A 638 -3.56 -28.17 -2.89
N THR A 639 -2.25 -28.37 -2.99
CA THR A 639 -1.24 -27.79 -2.08
C THR A 639 -0.50 -26.60 -2.67
N GLU A 640 -1.13 -25.97 -3.65
CA GLU A 640 -0.75 -24.68 -4.18
C GLU A 640 -1.02 -23.56 -3.16
N ASP A 641 -0.76 -22.32 -3.54
CA ASP A 641 -1.07 -21.17 -2.70
C ASP A 641 -2.56 -21.14 -2.29
N GLY A 642 -2.89 -20.45 -1.19
CA GLY A 642 -4.27 -20.38 -0.66
C GLY A 642 -5.00 -19.06 -0.90
N TYR A 643 -4.44 -18.14 -1.70
CA TYR A 643 -5.05 -16.83 -1.95
C TYR A 643 -5.82 -16.84 -3.26
N GLY A 644 -7.08 -17.22 -3.14
CA GLY A 644 -8.05 -17.28 -4.21
C GLY A 644 -9.42 -17.71 -3.68
N ASP A 645 -10.41 -17.78 -4.55
CA ASP A 645 -11.75 -18.26 -4.19
C ASP A 645 -11.68 -19.71 -3.68
N CYS A 646 -12.54 -20.07 -2.74
CA CYS A 646 -12.43 -21.39 -2.12
C CYS A 646 -12.74 -22.54 -3.09
N TYR A 647 -11.94 -23.60 -3.05
CA TYR A 647 -12.28 -24.90 -3.65
C TYR A 647 -12.13 -26.01 -2.59
N GLU A 648 -13.25 -26.46 -2.01
CA GLU A 648 -13.25 -27.40 -0.86
C GLU A 648 -12.50 -28.73 -1.06
N PRO A 649 -12.35 -29.27 -2.28
CA PRO A 649 -11.51 -30.46 -2.49
C PRO A 649 -10.02 -30.24 -2.19
N ASP A 650 -9.55 -28.99 -2.17
CA ASP A 650 -8.19 -28.70 -1.75
C ASP A 650 -8.03 -28.89 -0.24
N PRO A 651 -6.85 -29.32 0.24
CA PRO A 651 -6.51 -29.44 1.65
C PRO A 651 -6.34 -28.09 2.37
N THR A 652 -7.16 -27.10 2.04
CA THR A 652 -7.21 -25.79 2.70
C THR A 652 -8.33 -25.77 3.74
N SER A 653 -8.32 -24.78 4.63
CA SER A 653 -9.37 -24.64 5.67
C SER A 653 -10.63 -23.89 5.19
N CYS A 654 -10.80 -23.71 3.88
CA CYS A 654 -11.88 -22.91 3.32
C CYS A 654 -13.16 -23.72 3.06
N SER A 655 -14.33 -23.07 3.18
CA SER A 655 -15.66 -23.63 2.80
C SER A 655 -16.72 -22.53 2.87
N PRO A 656 -17.77 -22.54 2.01
CA PRO A 656 -18.01 -23.47 0.90
C PRO A 656 -17.21 -23.12 -0.36
N SER A 657 -17.23 -24.02 -1.35
CA SER A 657 -16.62 -23.75 -2.67
C SER A 657 -17.22 -22.50 -3.32
N GLY A 658 -16.36 -21.66 -3.90
CA GLY A 658 -16.66 -20.36 -4.47
C GLY A 658 -16.81 -19.23 -3.45
N ARG A 659 -16.60 -19.50 -2.15
CA ARG A 659 -16.51 -18.45 -1.13
C ARG A 659 -15.34 -17.51 -1.44
N PRO A 660 -15.55 -16.18 -1.42
CA PRO A 660 -14.48 -15.20 -1.56
C PRO A 660 -13.39 -15.33 -0.48
N TRP A 661 -12.14 -15.08 -0.86
CA TRP A 661 -10.98 -15.19 0.05
C TRP A 661 -11.03 -14.28 1.31
N PRO A 662 -11.37 -12.97 1.23
CA PRO A 662 -11.14 -12.05 2.35
C PRO A 662 -12.04 -12.32 3.57
N THR A 663 -13.13 -13.09 3.41
CA THR A 663 -14.05 -13.44 4.50
C THR A 663 -13.38 -14.27 5.61
N GLY A 664 -12.26 -14.95 5.32
CA GLY A 664 -11.52 -15.72 6.33
C GLY A 664 -10.01 -15.72 6.15
N ASN A 665 -9.47 -14.92 5.23
CA ASN A 665 -8.06 -14.95 4.80
C ASN A 665 -7.57 -16.39 4.49
N ALA A 666 -8.48 -17.20 3.94
CA ALA A 666 -8.25 -18.61 3.65
C ALA A 666 -9.09 -19.06 2.45
N GLY A 667 -8.43 -19.62 1.45
CA GLY A 667 -9.04 -20.03 0.18
C GLY A 667 -8.17 -21.03 -0.57
N SER A 668 -8.40 -21.13 -1.88
CA SER A 668 -7.59 -21.90 -2.82
C SER A 668 -7.04 -20.94 -3.86
N GLY A 669 -5.73 -20.87 -4.00
CA GLY A 669 -5.10 -20.11 -5.07
C GLY A 669 -5.48 -20.67 -6.42
N HIS A 670 -5.43 -19.82 -7.45
CA HIS A 670 -5.79 -20.18 -8.82
C HIS A 670 -4.69 -19.82 -9.82
N LEU A 671 -4.90 -20.07 -11.11
CA LEU A 671 -3.89 -19.78 -12.15
C LEU A 671 -3.77 -18.27 -12.41
N TRP A 672 -2.53 -17.77 -12.51
CA TRP A 672 -2.22 -16.37 -12.80
C TRP A 672 -1.82 -16.20 -14.28
N PRO A 673 -2.59 -15.46 -15.10
CA PRO A 673 -2.22 -15.24 -16.50
C PRO A 673 -0.89 -14.51 -16.68
N VAL A 674 -0.46 -13.69 -15.72
CA VAL A 674 0.86 -13.03 -15.78
C VAL A 674 2.00 -14.03 -15.83
N LEU A 675 1.91 -15.15 -15.09
CA LEU A 675 2.92 -16.22 -15.08
C LEU A 675 2.90 -17.03 -16.39
N THR A 676 1.76 -17.06 -17.06
CA THR A 676 1.64 -17.58 -18.43
C THR A 676 2.46 -16.71 -19.40
N GLY A 677 2.44 -15.39 -19.21
CA GLY A 677 3.27 -14.44 -19.95
C GLY A 677 4.76 -14.56 -19.63
N GLU A 678 5.14 -14.59 -18.35
CA GLU A 678 6.54 -14.76 -17.91
C GLU A 678 7.15 -16.05 -18.50
N ARG A 679 6.38 -17.15 -18.55
CA ARG A 679 6.78 -18.39 -19.21
C ARG A 679 6.95 -18.22 -20.72
N ALA A 680 6.10 -17.44 -21.37
CA ALA A 680 6.17 -17.14 -22.80
C ALA A 680 7.40 -16.29 -23.14
N GLU A 681 7.74 -15.31 -22.30
CA GLU A 681 8.97 -14.52 -22.43
C GLU A 681 10.24 -15.40 -22.32
N GLN A 682 10.22 -16.43 -21.46
CA GLN A 682 11.29 -17.43 -21.44
C GLN A 682 11.34 -18.26 -22.74
N GLN A 683 10.19 -18.68 -23.27
CA GLN A 683 10.12 -19.43 -24.53
C GLN A 683 10.66 -18.62 -25.71
N LEU A 684 10.34 -17.32 -25.78
CA LEU A 684 10.89 -16.41 -26.77
C LEU A 684 12.43 -16.42 -26.75
N GLN A 685 13.02 -16.32 -25.56
CA GLN A 685 14.48 -16.28 -25.39
C GLN A 685 15.20 -17.58 -25.73
N THR A 686 14.47 -18.70 -25.80
CA THR A 686 15.00 -20.00 -26.24
C THR A 686 14.62 -20.36 -27.67
N GLY A 687 13.98 -19.45 -28.39
CA GLY A 687 13.58 -19.62 -29.80
C GLY A 687 12.26 -20.36 -30.01
N ASP A 688 11.52 -20.68 -28.96
CA ASP A 688 10.18 -21.29 -29.04
C ASP A 688 9.10 -20.21 -29.23
N THR A 689 9.12 -19.56 -30.39
CA THR A 689 8.12 -18.53 -30.73
C THR A 689 6.71 -19.10 -30.81
N ALA A 690 6.56 -20.36 -31.24
CA ALA A 690 5.25 -20.99 -31.35
C ALA A 690 4.61 -21.22 -29.98
N GLY A 691 5.39 -21.71 -29.00
CA GLY A 691 4.97 -21.84 -27.61
C GLY A 691 4.58 -20.48 -27.02
N ALA A 692 5.43 -19.47 -27.18
CA ALA A 692 5.17 -18.14 -26.65
C ALA A 692 3.87 -17.52 -27.21
N VAL A 693 3.61 -17.68 -28.51
CA VAL A 693 2.36 -17.23 -29.14
C VAL A 693 1.14 -18.01 -28.61
N ALA A 694 1.29 -19.31 -28.36
CA ALA A 694 0.21 -20.13 -27.80
C ALA A 694 -0.16 -19.69 -26.37
N LEU A 695 0.84 -19.35 -25.56
CA LEU A 695 0.66 -18.81 -24.20
C LEU A 695 0.05 -17.40 -24.22
N LEU A 696 0.50 -16.50 -25.10
CA LEU A 696 -0.15 -15.19 -25.31
C LEU A 696 -1.63 -15.36 -25.71
N ALA A 697 -1.92 -16.33 -26.59
CA ALA A 697 -3.30 -16.63 -26.96
C ALA A 697 -4.11 -17.21 -25.79
N ALA A 698 -3.47 -17.93 -24.86
CA ALA A 698 -4.11 -18.41 -23.64
C ALA A 698 -4.45 -17.25 -22.69
N MET A 699 -3.52 -16.31 -22.45
CA MET A 699 -3.77 -15.09 -21.68
C MET A 699 -5.02 -14.34 -22.16
N ASN A 700 -5.16 -14.19 -23.48
CA ASN A 700 -6.33 -13.51 -24.06
C ASN A 700 -7.63 -14.31 -23.95
N ARG A 701 -7.59 -15.65 -23.80
CA ARG A 701 -8.76 -16.49 -23.59
C ARG A 701 -9.16 -16.58 -22.11
N PHE A 702 -8.25 -16.22 -21.20
CA PHE A 702 -8.52 -16.10 -19.76
C PHE A 702 -9.28 -14.81 -19.39
N SER A 703 -9.27 -13.82 -20.27
CA SER A 703 -9.83 -12.49 -20.00
C SER A 703 -11.32 -12.48 -19.68
N SER A 704 -11.75 -11.55 -18.82
CA SER A 704 -13.16 -11.22 -18.61
C SER A 704 -13.66 -10.15 -19.60
N GLY A 705 -14.97 -10.09 -19.77
CA GLY A 705 -15.67 -9.02 -20.48
C GLY A 705 -15.12 -8.71 -21.88
N VAL A 706 -14.68 -7.46 -22.08
CA VAL A 706 -14.17 -6.98 -23.39
C VAL A 706 -12.73 -7.40 -23.70
N GLY A 707 -12.07 -8.16 -22.81
CA GLY A 707 -10.66 -8.53 -22.91
C GLY A 707 -9.81 -8.05 -21.73
N LEU A 708 -10.42 -7.86 -20.56
CA LEU A 708 -9.73 -7.48 -19.34
C LEU A 708 -9.01 -8.71 -18.78
N VAL A 709 -7.67 -8.70 -18.80
CA VAL A 709 -6.90 -9.86 -18.34
C VAL A 709 -6.87 -9.86 -16.81
N PRO A 710 -7.35 -10.93 -16.15
CA PRO A 710 -7.50 -10.96 -14.70
C PRO A 710 -6.16 -11.23 -14.01
N GLU A 711 -6.17 -11.04 -12.68
CA GLU A 711 -5.17 -11.60 -11.78
C GLU A 711 -5.24 -13.13 -11.76
N GLN A 712 -6.44 -13.71 -11.60
CA GLN A 712 -6.61 -15.17 -11.44
C GLN A 712 -7.66 -15.77 -12.38
N VAL A 713 -7.52 -17.06 -12.64
CA VAL A 713 -8.34 -17.86 -13.56
C VAL A 713 -8.73 -19.15 -12.87
N TRP A 714 -10.02 -19.46 -12.86
CA TRP A 714 -10.59 -20.68 -12.29
C TRP A 714 -10.29 -21.90 -13.16
N GLU A 715 -9.43 -22.80 -12.71
CA GLU A 715 -9.05 -24.05 -13.38
C GLU A 715 -9.90 -25.26 -13.00
N ASP A 716 -10.65 -25.14 -11.90
CA ASP A 716 -11.48 -26.19 -11.35
C ASP A 716 -12.76 -26.44 -12.16
N PRO A 717 -13.52 -27.51 -11.86
CA PRO A 717 -14.83 -27.72 -12.46
C PRO A 717 -15.71 -26.48 -12.34
N ALA A 718 -16.45 -26.18 -13.42
CA ALA A 718 -17.33 -25.02 -13.45
C ALA A 718 -18.29 -25.01 -12.24
N LEU A 719 -18.38 -23.86 -11.58
CA LEU A 719 -19.21 -23.64 -10.41
C LEU A 719 -20.31 -22.64 -10.74
N ALA A 720 -21.55 -22.96 -10.43
CA ALA A 720 -22.67 -22.05 -10.65
C ALA A 720 -22.64 -20.89 -9.65
N ALA A 721 -23.13 -19.73 -10.08
CA ALA A 721 -23.38 -18.63 -9.16
C ALA A 721 -24.39 -19.05 -8.08
N SER A 722 -24.19 -18.57 -6.86
CA SER A 722 -25.13 -18.80 -5.77
C SER A 722 -26.50 -18.18 -6.09
N PRO A 723 -27.60 -18.70 -5.50
CA PRO A 723 -28.92 -18.11 -5.68
C PRO A 723 -28.93 -16.60 -5.36
N TYR A 724 -29.69 -15.83 -6.12
CA TYR A 724 -29.89 -14.40 -5.87
C TYR A 724 -30.27 -14.14 -4.41
N GLY A 725 -29.62 -13.15 -3.77
CA GLY A 725 -29.80 -12.81 -2.36
C GLY A 725 -29.02 -13.67 -1.36
N SER A 726 -28.12 -14.55 -1.82
CA SER A 726 -27.16 -15.23 -0.94
C SER A 726 -26.22 -14.22 -0.26
N ALA A 727 -25.78 -14.52 0.96
CA ALA A 727 -24.86 -13.68 1.72
C ALA A 727 -23.54 -13.49 0.94
N PRO A 728 -23.12 -12.25 0.62
CA PRO A 728 -21.95 -11.99 -0.22
C PRO A 728 -20.66 -12.64 0.28
N GLU A 729 -20.53 -12.78 1.61
CA GLU A 729 -19.40 -13.40 2.30
C GLU A 729 -19.24 -14.91 2.00
N THR A 730 -20.26 -15.55 1.43
CA THR A 730 -20.26 -16.99 1.09
C THR A 730 -20.74 -17.29 -0.32
N ALA A 731 -21.15 -16.26 -1.08
CA ALA A 731 -21.74 -16.43 -2.38
C ALA A 731 -20.68 -16.65 -3.46
N SER A 732 -20.84 -17.73 -4.24
CA SER A 732 -20.12 -17.86 -5.50
C SER A 732 -20.70 -16.88 -6.52
N ILE A 733 -19.80 -16.16 -7.20
CA ILE A 733 -20.15 -15.29 -8.34
C ILE A 733 -20.27 -16.08 -9.66
N GLY A 734 -20.11 -17.40 -9.61
CA GLY A 734 -20.08 -18.30 -10.75
C GLY A 734 -18.74 -18.27 -11.48
N PHE A 735 -18.26 -19.46 -11.83
CA PHE A 735 -16.96 -19.68 -12.47
C PHE A 735 -17.06 -20.69 -13.60
N ALA A 736 -16.35 -20.43 -14.69
CA ALA A 736 -16.17 -21.34 -15.79
C ALA A 736 -14.71 -21.78 -15.87
N THR A 737 -14.47 -23.05 -16.14
CA THR A 737 -13.11 -23.61 -16.24
C THR A 737 -12.29 -22.88 -17.31
N GLY A 738 -11.12 -22.37 -16.93
CA GLY A 738 -10.24 -21.56 -17.76
C GLY A 738 -10.71 -20.12 -17.97
N GLN A 739 -11.55 -19.55 -17.10
CA GLN A 739 -12.00 -18.15 -17.19
C GLN A 739 -11.73 -17.41 -15.87
N ALA A 740 -11.80 -16.07 -15.90
CA ALA A 740 -11.52 -15.22 -14.73
C ALA A 740 -12.25 -15.65 -13.44
N ALA A 741 -11.49 -15.75 -12.34
CA ALA A 741 -11.98 -16.03 -10.99
C ALA A 741 -12.55 -14.76 -10.31
N GLY A 742 -12.69 -14.74 -8.98
CA GLY A 742 -13.27 -13.63 -8.21
C GLY A 742 -12.29 -12.54 -7.77
N SER A 743 -11.00 -12.72 -8.07
CA SER A 743 -9.94 -11.72 -7.87
C SER A 743 -10.08 -10.51 -8.81
N ALA A 744 -9.12 -9.58 -8.79
CA ALA A 744 -9.14 -8.39 -9.63
C ALA A 744 -9.15 -8.73 -11.14
N SER A 745 -10.06 -8.10 -11.90
CA SER A 745 -9.97 -8.02 -13.36
C SER A 745 -10.43 -6.64 -13.82
N PRO A 746 -9.55 -5.82 -14.44
CA PRO A 746 -8.20 -6.16 -14.90
C PRO A 746 -7.15 -6.10 -13.79
N LEU A 747 -6.00 -6.75 -13.97
CA LEU A 747 -4.77 -6.44 -13.21
C LEU A 747 -3.82 -5.64 -14.12
N THR A 748 -3.28 -4.50 -13.67
CA THR A 748 -2.39 -3.68 -14.52
C THR A 748 -1.08 -4.39 -14.84
N TRP A 749 -0.53 -5.15 -13.89
CA TRP A 749 0.62 -6.04 -14.14
C TRP A 749 0.34 -7.01 -15.29
N THR A 750 -0.75 -7.77 -15.24
CA THR A 750 -1.10 -8.73 -16.32
C THR A 750 -1.38 -8.04 -17.66
N GLN A 751 -1.99 -6.85 -17.64
CA GLN A 751 -2.22 -6.07 -18.85
C GLN A 751 -0.91 -5.57 -19.47
N ALA A 752 0.06 -5.16 -18.64
CA ALA A 752 1.38 -4.79 -19.11
C ALA A 752 2.12 -5.98 -19.72
N GLU A 753 2.03 -7.16 -19.10
CA GLU A 753 2.59 -8.41 -19.64
C GLU A 753 1.99 -8.76 -21.00
N GLN A 754 0.66 -8.74 -21.14
CA GLN A 754 -0.03 -8.98 -22.43
C GLN A 754 0.50 -8.06 -23.53
N LEU A 755 0.57 -6.76 -23.23
CA LEU A 755 1.01 -5.72 -24.15
C LEU A 755 2.46 -5.93 -24.57
N ARG A 756 3.34 -6.13 -23.59
CA ARG A 756 4.78 -6.28 -23.74
C ARG A 756 5.13 -7.54 -24.49
N LEU A 757 4.55 -8.68 -24.12
CA LEU A 757 4.72 -9.94 -24.82
C LEU A 757 4.26 -9.83 -26.28
N THR A 758 3.13 -9.17 -26.55
CA THR A 758 2.68 -8.90 -27.93
C THR A 758 3.73 -8.12 -28.73
N ARG A 759 4.42 -7.16 -28.11
CA ARG A 759 5.52 -6.38 -28.74
C ARG A 759 6.82 -7.18 -28.85
N SER A 760 7.06 -8.12 -27.96
CA SER A 760 8.23 -9.00 -27.94
C SER A 760 8.15 -10.10 -29.00
N ILE A 761 6.96 -10.46 -29.51
CA ILE A 761 6.86 -11.44 -30.59
C ILE A 761 7.58 -10.94 -31.85
N GLY A 762 8.55 -11.73 -32.31
CA GLY A 762 9.44 -11.40 -33.44
C GLY A 762 10.80 -10.85 -33.01
N SER A 763 11.00 -10.61 -31.71
CA SER A 763 12.30 -10.41 -31.07
C SER A 763 12.85 -11.75 -30.54
N ASP A 764 14.15 -11.80 -30.29
CA ASP A 764 14.86 -12.91 -29.61
C ASP A 764 14.88 -12.74 -28.09
N ARG A 765 14.24 -11.69 -27.56
CA ARG A 765 14.18 -11.35 -26.14
C ARG A 765 13.00 -10.41 -25.79
N PRO A 766 12.60 -10.32 -24.51
CA PRO A 766 11.66 -9.33 -24.03
C PRO A 766 12.14 -7.91 -24.33
N VAL A 767 11.23 -7.03 -24.76
CA VAL A 767 11.57 -5.68 -25.24
C VAL A 767 11.99 -4.72 -24.14
N GLU A 768 11.63 -5.01 -22.90
CA GLU A 768 11.95 -4.29 -21.67
C GLU A 768 13.21 -4.82 -20.98
N GLN A 769 13.75 -5.97 -21.40
CA GLN A 769 14.94 -6.56 -20.79
C GLN A 769 16.09 -5.52 -20.71
N PRO A 770 16.62 -5.23 -19.51
CA PRO A 770 17.55 -4.14 -19.33
C PRO A 770 18.91 -4.45 -19.95
N SER A 771 19.22 -3.72 -21.03
CA SER A 771 20.42 -3.97 -21.84
C SER A 771 21.72 -3.85 -21.04
N ILE A 772 21.78 -2.98 -20.03
CA ILE A 772 22.99 -2.82 -19.20
C ILE A 772 23.25 -4.02 -18.29
N VAL A 773 22.20 -4.73 -17.85
CA VAL A 773 22.32 -5.93 -17.00
C VAL A 773 22.71 -7.11 -17.87
N ARG A 774 22.00 -7.31 -18.97
CA ARG A 774 22.33 -8.35 -19.97
C ARG A 774 23.75 -8.20 -20.49
N SER A 775 24.16 -6.97 -20.83
CA SER A 775 25.52 -6.70 -21.27
C SER A 775 26.54 -7.12 -20.22
N ARG A 776 26.26 -6.94 -18.93
CA ARG A 776 27.20 -7.24 -17.85
C ARG A 776 27.34 -8.75 -17.57
N TYR A 777 26.26 -9.52 -17.70
CA TYR A 777 26.23 -10.91 -17.20
C TYR A 777 26.01 -11.98 -18.27
N VAL A 778 25.45 -11.63 -19.43
CA VAL A 778 25.04 -12.60 -20.47
C VAL A 778 25.78 -12.36 -21.78
N ASP A 779 25.82 -11.12 -22.28
CA ASP A 779 26.46 -10.83 -23.57
C ASP A 779 28.00 -10.81 -23.46
N HIS A 780 28.54 -10.57 -22.26
CA HIS A 780 29.96 -10.66 -21.93
C HIS A 780 30.21 -11.68 -20.81
N THR A 781 31.47 -12.09 -20.65
CA THR A 781 31.88 -12.89 -19.50
C THR A 781 31.60 -12.13 -18.21
N PRO A 782 30.90 -12.73 -17.22
CA PRO A 782 30.67 -12.08 -15.94
C PRO A 782 31.97 -11.57 -15.31
N PRO A 783 31.93 -10.43 -14.59
CA PRO A 783 33.11 -9.84 -13.96
C PRO A 783 33.84 -10.84 -13.05
N ALA A 784 35.17 -10.91 -13.18
CA ALA A 784 36.00 -11.79 -12.38
C ALA A 784 35.91 -11.44 -10.87
N THR A 785 36.03 -12.45 -10.01
CA THR A 785 35.98 -12.27 -8.56
C THR A 785 37.36 -11.89 -8.01
N LEU A 786 37.39 -10.89 -7.13
CA LEU A 786 38.55 -10.58 -6.27
C LEU A 786 38.32 -11.14 -4.86
N PRO A 787 39.32 -11.79 -4.24
CA PRO A 787 39.23 -12.15 -2.82
C PRO A 787 39.18 -10.87 -1.98
N VAL A 788 38.26 -10.80 -1.03
CA VAL A 788 38.21 -9.75 -0.01
C VAL A 788 37.98 -10.42 1.32
N THR A 789 38.77 -10.08 2.31
CA THR A 789 38.58 -10.55 3.70
C THR A 789 38.76 -9.36 4.62
N VAL A 790 37.77 -9.13 5.48
CA VAL A 790 37.83 -8.14 6.56
C VAL A 790 38.30 -8.86 7.82
N THR A 791 39.43 -8.44 8.37
CA THR A 791 40.02 -9.02 9.58
C THR A 791 39.61 -8.30 10.86
N ALA A 792 39.31 -7.00 10.76
CA ALA A 792 38.67 -6.23 11.82
C ALA A 792 37.88 -5.06 11.19
N PRO A 793 36.76 -4.61 11.79
CA PRO A 793 36.12 -5.19 12.97
C PRO A 793 35.46 -6.56 12.66
N ALA A 794 35.19 -7.34 13.71
CA ALA A 794 34.37 -8.54 13.56
C ALA A 794 32.90 -8.17 13.33
N ASP A 795 32.13 -9.03 12.69
CA ASP A 795 30.69 -8.83 12.53
C ASP A 795 29.98 -8.74 13.90
N GLY A 796 29.08 -7.77 14.06
CA GLY A 796 28.40 -7.48 15.32
C GLY A 796 29.25 -6.73 16.35
N THR A 797 30.38 -6.13 15.96
CA THR A 797 31.21 -5.33 16.88
C THR A 797 30.42 -4.16 17.43
N LEU A 798 30.48 -3.96 18.75
CA LEU A 798 29.98 -2.77 19.42
C LEU A 798 31.15 -1.82 19.74
N THR A 799 30.98 -0.53 19.45
CA THR A 799 31.97 0.52 19.73
C THR A 799 31.34 1.75 20.38
N GLN A 800 32.12 2.46 21.18
CA GLN A 800 31.77 3.78 21.73
C GLN A 800 32.36 4.94 20.91
N ALA A 801 32.97 4.64 19.76
CA ALA A 801 33.56 5.62 18.86
C ALA A 801 32.66 5.90 17.65
N ASN A 802 32.72 7.13 17.14
CA ASN A 802 32.03 7.56 15.92
C ASN A 802 32.78 7.18 14.62
N SER A 803 33.75 6.27 14.73
CA SER A 803 34.48 5.70 13.60
C SER A 803 35.06 4.35 13.99
N VAL A 804 35.41 3.55 12.99
CA VAL A 804 36.07 2.25 13.17
C VAL A 804 37.16 2.07 12.12
N GLU A 805 38.26 1.44 12.51
CA GLU A 805 39.30 1.02 11.57
C GLU A 805 38.90 -0.31 10.93
N VAL A 806 38.80 -0.30 9.60
CA VAL A 806 38.54 -1.49 8.79
C VAL A 806 39.87 -1.98 8.23
N THR A 807 40.29 -3.18 8.62
CA THR A 807 41.50 -3.85 8.16
C THR A 807 41.13 -5.11 7.40
N GLY A 808 41.93 -5.45 6.40
CA GLY A 808 41.69 -6.67 5.64
C GLY A 808 42.74 -6.93 4.56
N THR A 809 42.44 -7.89 3.70
CA THR A 809 43.27 -8.24 2.55
C THR A 809 42.46 -8.36 1.27
N SER A 810 43.08 -8.02 0.14
CA SER A 810 42.58 -8.29 -1.21
C SER A 810 43.77 -8.45 -2.18
N THR A 811 43.52 -8.49 -3.48
CA THR A 811 44.57 -8.58 -4.50
C THR A 811 45.43 -7.30 -4.48
N PRO A 812 46.77 -7.37 -4.56
CA PRO A 812 47.62 -6.18 -4.54
C PRO A 812 47.28 -5.14 -5.61
N GLY A 813 47.31 -3.86 -5.24
CA GLY A 813 47.09 -2.73 -6.15
C GLY A 813 45.64 -2.46 -6.57
N VAL A 814 44.66 -3.15 -5.96
CA VAL A 814 43.22 -2.87 -6.18
C VAL A 814 42.71 -1.76 -5.26
N THR A 815 41.75 -0.99 -5.75
CA THR A 815 41.03 0.02 -4.96
C THR A 815 39.98 -0.66 -4.09
N VAL A 816 39.95 -0.30 -2.81
CA VAL A 816 38.95 -0.75 -1.84
C VAL A 816 38.12 0.45 -1.40
N THR A 817 36.81 0.38 -1.60
CA THR A 817 35.83 1.36 -1.11
C THR A 817 35.03 0.69 0.01
N VAL A 818 34.94 1.36 1.16
CA VAL A 818 34.08 0.94 2.28
C VAL A 818 32.93 1.92 2.41
N ALA A 819 31.70 1.46 2.19
CA ALA A 819 30.48 2.20 2.48
C ALA A 819 29.98 1.85 3.88
N ALA A 820 29.81 2.85 4.74
CA ALA A 820 29.10 2.72 6.02
C ALA A 820 27.67 3.27 5.87
N THR A 821 26.69 2.39 5.95
CA THR A 821 25.26 2.74 5.85
C THR A 821 24.60 2.54 7.21
N PRO A 822 24.04 3.60 7.83
CA PRO A 822 23.22 3.44 9.03
C PRO A 822 21.94 2.69 8.66
N ILE A 823 21.52 1.73 9.48
CA ILE A 823 20.29 0.94 9.23
C ILE A 823 19.22 1.13 10.30
N ASP A 824 19.61 1.56 11.51
CA ASP A 824 18.62 1.88 12.56
C ASP A 824 18.16 3.34 12.47
N MET A 825 19.03 4.23 11.99
CA MET A 825 18.84 5.68 11.95
C MET A 825 18.74 6.18 10.52
N VAL A 826 17.87 7.15 10.25
CA VAL A 826 17.86 7.86 8.96
C VAL A 826 19.19 8.60 8.78
N GLY A 827 19.93 8.26 7.73
CA GLY A 827 21.15 8.96 7.39
C GLY A 827 21.78 8.47 6.10
N ASP A 828 22.52 9.36 5.44
CA ASP A 828 23.23 9.02 4.20
C ASP A 828 24.44 8.11 4.48
N SER A 829 24.70 7.20 3.55
CA SER A 829 25.90 6.36 3.58
C SER A 829 27.16 7.17 3.30
N VAL A 830 28.21 6.85 4.05
CA VAL A 830 29.54 7.48 3.90
C VAL A 830 30.49 6.47 3.26
N THR A 831 31.18 6.89 2.19
CA THR A 831 32.17 6.05 1.50
C THR A 831 33.60 6.52 1.80
N THR A 832 34.47 5.62 2.22
CA THR A 832 35.92 5.87 2.38
C THR A 832 36.72 4.92 1.49
N GLU A 833 37.84 5.38 0.95
CA GLU A 833 38.64 4.61 0.00
C GLU A 833 40.09 4.42 0.43
N THR A 834 40.66 3.30 0.02
CA THR A 834 42.08 2.98 0.16
C THR A 834 42.53 2.10 -1.01
N THR A 835 43.83 1.83 -1.11
CA THR A 835 44.40 0.90 -2.09
C THR A 835 45.20 -0.14 -1.34
N THR A 836 45.07 -1.40 -1.76
CA THR A 836 45.85 -2.49 -1.17
C THR A 836 47.34 -2.32 -1.41
N GLY A 837 48.14 -2.62 -0.38
CA GLY A 837 49.59 -2.66 -0.45
C GLY A 837 50.13 -3.78 -1.35
N ALA A 838 51.46 -3.83 -1.49
CA ALA A 838 52.13 -4.88 -2.26
C ALA A 838 51.94 -6.29 -1.68
N ASP A 839 51.65 -6.39 -0.38
CA ASP A 839 51.29 -7.60 0.34
C ASP A 839 49.79 -7.93 0.27
N GLY A 840 48.99 -7.08 -0.38
CA GLY A 840 47.53 -7.22 -0.48
C GLY A 840 46.76 -6.67 0.73
N GLY A 841 47.45 -6.16 1.76
CA GLY A 841 46.80 -5.60 2.95
C GLY A 841 46.15 -4.24 2.69
N PHE A 842 45.04 -3.95 3.36
CA PHE A 842 44.44 -2.63 3.41
C PHE A 842 44.00 -2.25 4.82
N MET A 843 43.99 -0.94 5.08
CA MET A 843 43.53 -0.34 6.32
C MET A 843 42.90 1.02 6.00
N VAL A 844 41.73 1.29 6.58
CA VAL A 844 41.01 2.54 6.38
C VAL A 844 40.12 2.85 7.58
N THR A 845 40.13 4.10 8.05
CA THR A 845 39.21 4.56 9.09
C THR A 845 37.89 5.01 8.47
N VAL A 846 36.80 4.41 8.92
CA VAL A 846 35.45 4.64 8.38
C VAL A 846 34.59 5.33 9.44
N PRO A 847 33.97 6.48 9.12
CA PRO A 847 33.02 7.13 10.02
C PRO A 847 31.80 6.23 10.27
N LEU A 848 31.31 6.23 11.50
CA LEU A 848 30.08 5.56 11.91
C LEU A 848 29.05 6.59 12.35
N ARG A 849 27.77 6.29 12.12
CA ARG A 849 26.67 7.00 12.76
C ARG A 849 26.26 6.28 14.04
N PHE A 850 25.53 6.97 14.90
CA PHE A 850 24.89 6.35 16.06
C PHE A 850 23.94 5.21 15.61
N GLY A 851 23.92 4.10 16.37
CA GLY A 851 23.11 2.91 16.07
C GLY A 851 23.85 1.85 15.25
N ALA A 852 23.11 0.91 14.66
CA ALA A 852 23.68 -0.10 13.77
C ALA A 852 24.07 0.50 12.41
N ASN A 853 25.27 0.15 11.96
CA ASN A 853 25.84 0.49 10.68
C ASN A 853 26.22 -0.80 9.96
N VAL A 854 25.92 -0.88 8.67
CA VAL A 854 26.40 -1.93 7.78
C VAL A 854 27.60 -1.38 7.00
N LEU A 855 28.75 -2.02 7.14
CA LEU A 855 29.94 -1.72 6.37
C LEU A 855 30.00 -2.66 5.16
N THR A 856 29.84 -2.12 3.95
CA THR A 856 30.02 -2.84 2.69
C THR A 856 31.40 -2.53 2.12
N VAL A 857 32.25 -3.54 2.00
CA VAL A 857 33.62 -3.45 1.49
C VAL A 857 33.65 -3.96 0.05
N ALA A 858 33.89 -3.04 -0.89
CA ALA A 858 33.97 -3.31 -2.31
C ALA A 858 35.41 -3.15 -2.81
N ALA A 859 35.99 -4.20 -3.38
CA ALA A 859 37.28 -4.14 -4.06
C ALA A 859 37.09 -4.14 -5.59
N SER A 860 37.93 -3.39 -6.31
CA SER A 860 37.93 -3.40 -7.77
C SER A 860 39.30 -3.14 -8.38
N THR A 861 39.61 -3.80 -9.51
CA THR A 861 40.82 -3.52 -10.30
C THR A 861 40.81 -2.09 -10.83
N SER A 862 41.98 -1.46 -10.95
CA SER A 862 42.11 -0.08 -11.42
C SER A 862 41.52 0.10 -12.84
N GLY A 863 40.50 0.94 -12.94
CA GLY A 863 39.71 1.20 -14.15
C GLY A 863 38.21 1.11 -13.86
N SER A 864 37.46 2.21 -14.02
CA SER A 864 36.01 2.29 -13.77
C SER A 864 35.14 1.63 -14.87
N GLY A 865 35.75 0.77 -15.69
CA GLY A 865 35.08 0.09 -16.79
C GLY A 865 34.06 -0.93 -16.31
N ASP A 866 33.13 -1.29 -17.19
CA ASP A 866 32.09 -2.26 -16.87
C ASP A 866 32.65 -3.69 -16.68
N ASP A 867 33.88 -3.98 -17.14
CA ASP A 867 34.54 -5.29 -17.03
C ASP A 867 35.48 -5.43 -15.81
N ALA A 868 35.51 -4.45 -14.91
CA ALA A 868 36.41 -4.49 -13.75
C ALA A 868 36.10 -5.70 -12.85
N ALA A 869 37.13 -6.42 -12.42
CA ALA A 869 36.97 -7.50 -11.44
C ALA A 869 36.50 -6.91 -10.11
N THR A 870 35.60 -7.61 -9.41
CA THR A 870 34.95 -7.12 -8.18
C THR A 870 35.11 -8.09 -7.02
N GLY A 871 35.29 -7.55 -5.82
CA GLY A 871 35.27 -8.30 -4.57
C GLY A 871 34.32 -7.64 -3.56
N TYR A 872 33.70 -8.45 -2.72
CA TYR A 872 32.67 -8.02 -1.78
C TYR A 872 32.90 -8.67 -0.41
N ALA A 873 32.72 -7.88 0.65
CA ALA A 873 32.53 -8.35 2.01
C ALA A 873 31.59 -7.39 2.75
N ARG A 874 30.97 -7.87 3.83
CA ARG A 874 30.07 -7.09 4.67
C ARG A 874 30.33 -7.39 6.14
N VAL A 875 30.28 -6.36 6.99
CA VAL A 875 30.31 -6.50 8.46
C VAL A 875 29.35 -5.48 9.09
N GLY A 876 28.62 -5.88 10.13
CA GLY A 876 27.80 -5.01 10.97
C GLY A 876 28.60 -4.45 12.14
N VAL A 877 28.41 -3.16 12.42
CA VAL A 877 29.03 -2.46 13.55
C VAL A 877 27.99 -1.56 14.22
N ASN A 878 27.83 -1.71 15.53
CA ASN A 878 26.95 -0.87 16.32
C ASN A 878 27.78 0.21 17.02
N SER A 879 27.38 1.47 16.89
CA SER A 879 28.06 2.60 17.53
C SER A 879 27.15 3.25 18.57
N ASP A 880 27.58 3.20 19.83
CA ASP A 880 26.95 3.89 20.97
C ASP A 880 27.41 5.36 21.09
N ALA A 881 28.23 5.85 20.15
CA ALA A 881 28.69 7.22 20.12
C ALA A 881 27.55 8.16 19.68
N VAL A 882 26.97 8.87 20.64
CA VAL A 882 25.97 9.92 20.36
C VAL A 882 26.69 11.23 20.00
N PRO A 883 26.44 11.82 18.82
CA PRO A 883 27.02 13.10 18.45
C PRO A 883 26.26 14.26 19.11
N GLY A 884 26.96 15.36 19.43
CA GLY A 884 26.32 16.62 19.82
C GLY A 884 26.83 17.22 21.13
N THR A 885 26.15 18.28 21.56
CA THR A 885 26.41 18.99 22.83
C THR A 885 25.44 18.48 23.88
N VAL A 886 25.96 18.01 25.02
CA VAL A 886 25.13 17.65 26.17
C VAL A 886 24.58 18.92 26.80
N VAL A 887 23.26 19.11 26.74
CA VAL A 887 22.56 20.28 27.31
C VAL A 887 21.94 19.97 28.68
N LEU A 888 21.66 18.70 28.97
CA LEU A 888 21.28 18.22 30.30
C LEU A 888 22.02 16.91 30.59
N ASP A 889 22.57 16.79 31.79
CA ASP A 889 23.27 15.60 32.26
C ASP A 889 23.02 15.40 33.75
N THR A 890 22.10 14.50 34.08
CA THR A 890 21.68 14.26 35.46
C THR A 890 21.91 12.81 35.81
N THR A 891 22.55 12.56 36.94
CA THR A 891 22.68 11.22 37.53
C THR A 891 21.54 10.96 38.48
N ASP A 892 21.17 9.70 38.56
CA ASP A 892 20.21 9.18 39.53
C ASP A 892 20.92 8.20 40.47
N PRO A 893 20.49 8.07 41.75
CA PRO A 893 20.99 7.04 42.64
C PRO A 893 20.79 5.63 42.07
N THR A 894 21.34 4.62 42.76
CA THR A 894 21.06 3.22 42.41
C THR A 894 20.30 2.58 43.55
N GLY A 895 19.37 1.68 43.25
CA GLY A 895 18.59 0.94 44.23
C GLY A 895 17.36 1.68 44.78
N ASP A 896 16.94 2.73 44.10
CA ASP A 896 15.70 3.49 44.29
C ASP A 896 14.60 3.11 43.27
N ASP A 897 14.78 1.98 42.57
CA ASP A 897 13.82 1.27 41.73
C ASP A 897 12.64 0.64 42.50
N ASN A 898 12.15 1.35 43.52
CA ASN A 898 11.13 0.93 44.47
C ASN A 898 10.08 2.03 44.73
N GLY A 899 9.90 2.96 43.79
CA GLY A 899 8.88 4.00 43.80
C GLY A 899 8.92 4.85 45.07
N PRO A 900 7.86 4.86 45.91
CA PRO A 900 7.84 5.60 47.17
C PRO A 900 8.71 4.97 48.29
N GLY A 901 9.69 4.14 47.95
CA GLY A 901 10.56 3.43 48.89
C GLY A 901 10.05 2.06 49.34
N THR A 902 8.92 1.57 48.79
CA THR A 902 8.30 0.31 49.25
C THR A 902 8.04 -0.71 48.15
N TYR A 903 8.06 -0.32 46.88
CA TYR A 903 7.66 -1.22 45.80
C TYR A 903 8.62 -2.40 45.66
N ALA A 904 8.06 -3.53 45.24
CA ALA A 904 8.78 -4.77 45.02
C ALA A 904 8.62 -5.24 43.58
N TYR A 905 9.71 -5.73 42.99
CA TYR A 905 9.73 -6.31 41.65
C TYR A 905 8.80 -7.53 41.56
N PRO A 906 8.25 -7.83 40.37
CA PRO A 906 7.54 -9.08 40.15
C PRO A 906 8.46 -10.28 40.39
N THR A 907 7.90 -11.40 40.81
CA THR A 907 8.68 -12.56 41.27
C THR A 907 9.15 -13.48 40.15
N ALA A 908 8.67 -13.29 38.91
CA ALA A 908 9.17 -14.06 37.77
C ALA A 908 10.63 -13.70 37.45
N THR A 909 11.39 -14.69 36.97
CA THR A 909 12.82 -14.55 36.70
C THR A 909 13.15 -13.63 35.54
N ASP A 910 12.15 -13.29 34.71
CA ASP A 910 12.26 -12.34 33.61
C ASP A 910 12.62 -10.91 34.10
N PHE A 911 12.26 -10.56 35.34
CA PHE A 911 12.47 -9.25 35.94
C PHE A 911 13.75 -9.21 36.77
N VAL A 912 14.88 -8.98 36.09
CA VAL A 912 16.19 -8.96 36.73
C VAL A 912 16.35 -7.71 37.60
N PRO A 913 16.95 -7.80 38.80
CA PRO A 913 17.20 -6.62 39.63
C PRO A 913 17.95 -5.50 38.87
N GLY A 914 17.44 -4.28 39.00
CA GLY A 914 17.96 -3.09 38.32
C GLY A 914 17.35 -2.83 36.94
N ALA A 915 16.37 -3.64 36.51
CA ALA A 915 15.66 -3.42 35.26
C ALA A 915 14.82 -2.13 35.25
N PHE A 916 14.37 -1.67 36.42
CA PHE A 916 13.57 -0.46 36.59
C PHE A 916 14.32 0.62 37.39
N ASP A 917 15.65 0.63 37.29
CA ASP A 917 16.56 1.50 38.04
C ASP A 917 17.28 2.43 37.06
N LEU A 918 16.84 3.68 36.99
CA LEU A 918 17.50 4.74 36.27
C LEU A 918 18.79 5.11 37.01
N THR A 919 19.82 5.44 36.26
CA THR A 919 21.13 5.85 36.83
C THR A 919 21.63 7.15 36.22
N ARG A 920 21.10 7.51 35.05
CA ARG A 920 21.46 8.73 34.34
C ARG A 920 20.44 9.07 33.27
N PHE A 921 20.18 10.35 33.08
CA PHE A 921 19.49 10.87 31.91
C PHE A 921 20.27 12.02 31.28
N GLN A 922 20.34 12.00 29.96
CA GLN A 922 21.02 13.02 29.18
C GLN A 922 20.15 13.53 28.03
N VAL A 923 20.24 14.83 27.78
CA VAL A 923 19.70 15.48 26.58
C VAL A 923 20.87 16.01 25.79
N ILE A 924 20.99 15.60 24.54
CA ILE A 924 22.14 15.88 23.68
C ILE A 924 21.61 16.51 22.39
N ASP A 925 21.96 17.78 22.14
CA ASP A 925 21.62 18.46 20.89
C ASP A 925 22.68 18.12 19.82
N GLY A 926 22.30 17.29 18.87
CA GLY A 926 23.11 16.87 17.72
C GLY A 926 22.95 17.76 16.48
N GLY A 927 22.27 18.89 16.58
CA GLY A 927 21.88 19.71 15.43
C GLY A 927 20.53 19.25 14.87
N ASP A 928 20.53 18.42 13.82
CA ASP A 928 19.28 17.99 13.18
C ASP A 928 18.48 16.96 14.01
N THR A 929 19.11 16.40 15.05
CA THR A 929 18.53 15.38 15.92
C THR A 929 18.90 15.67 17.37
N VAL A 930 17.90 15.61 18.25
CA VAL A 930 18.08 15.65 19.70
C VAL A 930 18.03 14.22 20.23
N TYR A 931 19.03 13.84 21.00
CA TYR A 931 19.09 12.51 21.61
C TYR A 931 18.72 12.60 23.08
N LEU A 932 17.74 11.80 23.51
CA LEU A 932 17.34 11.62 24.90
C LEU A 932 17.84 10.24 25.35
N ARG A 933 18.81 10.21 26.25
CA ARG A 933 19.47 8.96 26.66
C ARG A 933 19.21 8.67 28.13
N ALA A 934 18.44 7.62 28.39
CA ALA A 934 18.28 7.04 29.72
C ALA A 934 19.25 5.88 29.90
N THR A 935 19.96 5.83 31.03
CA THR A 935 20.86 4.73 31.40
C THR A 935 20.29 4.01 32.60
N LEU A 936 20.24 2.68 32.53
CA LEU A 936 19.72 1.84 33.59
C LEU A 936 20.82 1.06 34.30
N ARG A 937 20.59 0.67 35.55
CA ARG A 937 21.50 -0.23 36.27
C ARG A 937 21.60 -1.59 35.58
N ASN A 938 20.51 -2.06 34.99
CA ASN A 938 20.45 -3.29 34.21
C ASN A 938 19.48 -3.16 33.02
N LEU A 939 19.98 -3.41 31.82
CA LEU A 939 19.17 -3.50 30.59
C LEU A 939 19.32 -4.90 30.01
N THR A 940 18.69 -5.87 30.66
CA THR A 940 18.65 -7.26 30.15
C THR A 940 17.51 -7.39 29.15
N PRO A 941 17.74 -7.96 27.95
CA PRO A 941 16.65 -8.26 27.03
C PRO A 941 15.60 -9.18 27.66
N THR A 942 14.32 -8.87 27.46
CA THR A 942 13.20 -9.62 28.04
C THR A 942 12.20 -9.95 26.92
N TRP A 943 11.75 -11.20 26.84
CA TRP A 943 10.82 -11.69 25.80
C TRP A 943 11.21 -11.32 24.36
N GLY A 944 12.51 -11.36 24.04
CA GLY A 944 13.03 -11.06 22.71
C GLY A 944 13.22 -9.56 22.41
N SER A 945 12.80 -8.66 23.32
CA SER A 945 13.00 -7.22 23.19
C SER A 945 14.37 -6.79 23.71
N PRO A 946 15.21 -6.09 22.91
CA PRO A 946 16.45 -5.46 23.38
C PRO A 946 16.21 -4.34 24.39
N LEU A 947 15.03 -3.71 24.33
CA LEU A 947 14.59 -2.69 25.29
C LEU A 947 14.22 -3.28 26.65
N GLY A 948 14.03 -4.60 26.75
CA GLY A 948 13.64 -5.31 27.96
C GLY A 948 12.17 -5.12 28.36
N ALA A 949 11.87 -5.26 29.66
CA ALA A 949 10.54 -5.07 30.26
C ALA A 949 10.20 -3.60 30.59
N GLN A 950 10.98 -2.65 30.12
CA GLN A 950 10.89 -1.22 30.40
C GLN A 950 9.77 -0.55 29.59
N LEU A 951 9.09 0.41 30.22
CA LEU A 951 8.22 1.39 29.57
C LEU A 951 8.65 2.77 30.06
N LEU A 952 9.16 3.61 29.15
CA LEU A 952 9.81 4.88 29.47
C LEU A 952 8.98 6.04 28.90
N ASP A 953 8.50 6.92 29.78
CA ASP A 953 7.88 8.19 29.41
C ASP A 953 8.91 9.32 29.56
N VAL A 954 9.07 10.14 28.53
CA VAL A 954 9.83 11.39 28.57
C VAL A 954 8.92 12.55 28.22
N PHE A 955 8.61 13.37 29.22
CA PHE A 955 7.82 14.57 29.07
C PHE A 955 8.73 15.78 28.84
N VAL A 956 8.38 16.62 27.86
CA VAL A 956 9.18 17.77 27.46
C VAL A 956 8.34 19.05 27.53
N ARG A 957 8.82 20.01 28.32
CA ARG A 957 8.31 21.37 28.37
C ARG A 957 9.24 22.29 27.60
N ASP A 958 8.79 22.73 26.43
CA ASP A 958 9.37 23.86 25.72
C ASP A 958 8.70 25.14 26.23
N PRO A 959 9.42 26.05 26.91
CA PRO A 959 8.84 27.29 27.46
C PRO A 959 8.26 28.23 26.39
N ALA A 960 8.66 28.07 25.12
CA ALA A 960 8.16 28.86 24.01
C ALA A 960 6.86 28.31 23.40
N THR A 961 6.47 27.08 23.72
CA THR A 961 5.41 26.35 23.00
C THR A 961 4.35 25.81 23.96
N GLY A 962 3.20 26.50 24.05
CA GLY A 962 1.98 25.99 24.66
C GLY A 962 0.97 25.45 23.62
N PRO A 963 -0.11 24.75 24.04
CA PRO A 963 -0.56 24.52 25.42
C PRO A 963 0.28 23.47 26.17
N TYR A 964 0.14 23.43 27.50
CA TYR A 964 0.80 22.46 28.38
C TYR A 964 -0.23 21.53 29.06
N SER A 965 0.17 20.30 29.35
CA SER A 965 -0.60 19.33 30.13
C SER A 965 0.18 18.88 31.37
N THR A 966 -0.52 18.64 32.48
CA THR A 966 0.04 17.96 33.66
C THR A 966 -0.36 16.49 33.72
N ALA A 967 -1.21 16.02 32.82
CA ALA A 967 -1.72 14.66 32.86
C ALA A 967 -0.66 13.63 32.45
N ALA A 968 -0.67 12.48 33.11
CA ALA A 968 -0.04 11.28 32.57
C ALA A 968 -0.75 10.82 31.27
N PRO A 969 -0.16 9.92 30.47
CA PRO A 969 -0.74 9.48 29.20
C PRO A 969 -2.08 8.75 29.40
N TYR A 970 -2.20 8.07 30.54
CA TYR A 970 -3.43 7.42 30.97
C TYR A 970 -3.75 7.78 32.43
N PRO A 971 -5.00 8.15 32.76
CA PRO A 971 -5.41 8.42 34.14
C PRO A 971 -5.15 7.24 35.10
N THR A 972 -5.18 6.01 34.59
CA THR A 972 -4.93 4.77 35.36
C THR A 972 -3.47 4.61 35.82
N ARG A 973 -2.54 5.45 35.34
CA ARG A 973 -1.17 5.49 35.86
C ARG A 973 -1.07 6.20 37.22
N SER A 974 -2.13 6.90 37.65
CA SER A 974 -2.27 7.47 39.01
C SER A 974 -1.17 8.45 39.44
N TYR A 975 -0.62 9.23 38.50
CA TYR A 975 0.27 10.36 38.78
C TYR A 975 -0.03 11.53 37.82
N ALA A 976 0.45 12.72 38.17
CA ALA A 976 0.48 13.91 37.31
C ALA A 976 1.89 14.51 37.32
N LEU A 977 2.12 15.55 36.53
CA LEU A 977 3.30 16.40 36.63
C LEU A 977 3.00 17.67 37.43
N GLU A 978 4.00 18.19 38.13
CA GLU A 978 3.91 19.52 38.76
C GLU A 978 3.68 20.62 37.70
N ALA A 979 3.06 21.73 38.10
CA ALA A 979 2.63 22.77 37.16
C ALA A 979 3.79 23.43 36.39
N ASP A 980 4.96 23.55 37.02
CA ASP A 980 6.19 24.05 36.39
C ASP A 980 6.87 23.02 35.47
N SER A 981 6.46 21.75 35.59
CA SER A 981 6.91 20.61 34.80
C SER A 981 5.88 20.17 33.75
N ALA A 982 4.75 20.89 33.65
CA ALA A 982 3.70 20.59 32.68
C ALA A 982 4.27 20.58 31.25
N TRP A 983 3.91 19.55 30.49
CA TRP A 983 4.59 19.18 29.25
C TRP A 983 3.86 19.72 28.02
N SER A 984 4.65 20.11 27.04
CA SER A 984 4.19 20.51 25.69
C SER A 984 4.24 19.35 24.71
N ARG A 985 5.15 18.39 24.95
CA ARG A 985 5.39 17.19 24.16
C ARG A 985 5.66 15.99 25.07
N MET A 986 5.34 14.80 24.62
CA MET A 986 5.61 13.55 25.34
C MET A 986 6.10 12.49 24.35
N ILE A 987 7.11 11.73 24.78
CA ILE A 987 7.61 10.57 24.05
C ILE A 987 7.49 9.34 24.97
N GLU A 988 6.76 8.33 24.54
CA GLU A 988 6.61 7.04 25.24
C GLU A 988 7.34 5.95 24.43
N VAL A 989 8.17 5.14 25.11
CA VAL A 989 9.03 4.13 24.50
C VAL A 989 8.89 2.80 25.21
N GLN A 990 8.69 1.72 24.44
CA GLN A 990 8.63 0.35 24.94
C GLN A 990 9.16 -0.67 23.91
N GLY A 991 9.36 -1.91 24.36
CA GLY A 991 9.93 -2.99 23.56
C GLY A 991 9.01 -3.71 22.58
N PHE A 992 7.71 -3.42 22.59
CA PHE A 992 6.70 -4.26 21.93
C PHE A 992 5.75 -3.49 21.01
N HIS A 993 5.88 -2.16 20.94
CA HIS A 993 5.12 -1.27 20.06
C HIS A 993 6.01 -0.10 19.60
N ASP A 994 5.61 0.53 18.49
CA ASP A 994 6.29 1.73 17.99
C ASP A 994 6.25 2.86 19.04
N PRO A 995 7.31 3.69 19.12
CA PRO A 995 7.33 4.85 20.00
C PRO A 995 6.19 5.84 19.70
N VAL A 996 5.59 6.39 20.75
CA VAL A 996 4.54 7.40 20.63
C VAL A 996 5.14 8.78 20.90
N PHE A 997 5.06 9.68 19.92
CA PHE A 997 5.51 11.07 20.07
C PHE A 997 4.36 12.05 19.77
N THR A 998 3.87 12.73 20.81
CA THR A 998 2.66 13.58 20.73
C THR A 998 2.88 14.95 21.37
N ASP A 999 1.98 15.89 21.06
CA ASP A 999 1.82 17.12 21.83
C ASP A 999 0.74 17.01 22.92
N ALA A 1000 0.64 18.05 23.74
CA ALA A 1000 -0.32 18.13 24.84
C ALA A 1000 -1.80 18.06 24.41
N ALA A 1001 -2.12 18.23 23.13
CA ALA A 1001 -3.47 18.05 22.59
C ALA A 1001 -3.70 16.62 22.08
N GLY A 1002 -2.69 15.73 22.16
CA GLY A 1002 -2.73 14.38 21.65
C GLY A 1002 -2.37 14.25 20.17
N ALA A 1003 -1.94 15.33 19.51
CA ALA A 1003 -1.60 15.26 18.09
C ALA A 1003 -0.20 14.65 17.88
N PRO A 1004 -0.03 13.70 16.94
CA PRO A 1004 1.25 13.07 16.65
C PRO A 1004 2.24 14.08 16.08
N ARG A 1005 3.52 13.95 16.43
CA ARG A 1005 4.61 14.86 16.03
C ARG A 1005 5.61 14.26 15.05
N GLY A 1006 5.34 13.04 14.60
CA GLY A 1006 6.18 12.29 13.67
C GLY A 1006 6.94 11.15 14.37
N PRO A 1007 7.67 10.34 13.60
CA PRO A 1007 8.40 9.20 14.13
C PRO A 1007 9.62 9.62 14.94
N VAL A 1008 9.99 8.79 15.91
CA VAL A 1008 11.28 8.84 16.61
C VAL A 1008 11.94 7.47 16.51
N THR A 1009 13.27 7.44 16.57
CA THR A 1009 14.02 6.18 16.54
C THR A 1009 14.54 5.87 17.93
N VAL A 1010 14.50 4.60 18.32
CA VAL A 1010 15.00 4.14 19.62
C VAL A 1010 16.04 3.06 19.43
N THR A 1011 17.16 3.18 20.13
CA THR A 1011 18.21 2.16 20.20
C THR A 1011 18.48 1.79 21.66
N ALA A 1012 18.51 0.50 21.95
CA ALA A 1012 18.91 -0.05 23.23
C ALA A 1012 20.29 -0.70 23.10
N SER A 1013 21.23 -0.35 24.01
CA SER A 1013 22.54 -1.00 24.10
C SER A 1013 22.73 -1.62 25.46
N GLN A 1014 22.93 -2.93 25.48
CA GLN A 1014 23.15 -3.70 26.71
C GLN A 1014 24.53 -3.42 27.31
N ALA A 1015 25.52 -3.03 26.50
CA ALA A 1015 26.87 -2.77 27.00
C ALA A 1015 26.97 -1.42 27.71
N SER A 1016 26.34 -0.38 27.17
CA SER A 1016 26.20 0.92 27.85
C SER A 1016 25.02 0.96 28.83
N ARG A 1017 24.15 -0.06 28.78
CA ARG A 1017 22.88 -0.16 29.53
C ARG A 1017 21.95 1.03 29.28
N SER A 1018 21.96 1.54 28.06
CA SER A 1018 21.24 2.76 27.71
C SER A 1018 20.14 2.53 26.70
N VAL A 1019 19.03 3.22 26.90
CA VAL A 1019 17.99 3.47 25.91
C VAL A 1019 18.19 4.88 25.39
N THR A 1020 18.45 5.03 24.09
CA THR A 1020 18.64 6.33 23.44
C THR A 1020 17.53 6.55 22.43
N ILE A 1021 16.81 7.66 22.59
CA ILE A 1021 15.73 8.12 21.72
C ILE A 1021 16.30 9.24 20.84
N ALA A 1022 16.30 9.05 19.54
CA ALA A 1022 16.69 10.05 18.57
C ALA A 1022 15.43 10.75 18.02
N VAL A 1023 15.30 12.03 18.33
CA VAL A 1023 14.13 12.86 18.04
C VAL A 1023 14.50 13.92 17.00
N PRO A 1024 13.77 14.05 15.87
CA PRO A 1024 14.05 15.11 14.91
C PRO A 1024 13.94 16.51 15.54
N ALA A 1025 15.00 17.32 15.43
CA ALA A 1025 15.02 18.66 16.01
C ALA A 1025 13.95 19.57 15.41
N ALA A 1026 13.56 19.34 14.14
CA ALA A 1026 12.46 20.05 13.50
C ALA A 1026 11.09 19.82 14.19
N ALA A 1027 10.91 18.67 14.85
CA ALA A 1027 9.66 18.32 15.53
C ALA A 1027 9.68 18.67 17.03
N LEU A 1028 10.85 18.49 17.68
CA LEU A 1028 11.02 18.77 19.10
C LEU A 1028 11.39 20.22 19.39
N GLY A 1029 12.27 20.82 18.59
CA GLY A 1029 13.02 22.05 18.86
C GLY A 1029 14.45 21.76 19.32
N HIS A 1030 15.20 22.82 19.66
CA HIS A 1030 16.54 22.74 20.22
C HIS A 1030 16.49 23.07 21.72
N PRO A 1031 16.66 22.09 22.61
CA PRO A 1031 16.57 22.32 24.04
C PRO A 1031 17.65 23.26 24.55
N GLY A 1032 17.26 24.20 25.41
CA GLY A 1032 18.17 25.17 26.03
C GLY A 1032 17.64 25.64 27.38
N SER A 1033 18.29 26.65 27.96
CA SER A 1033 17.93 27.20 29.28
C SER A 1033 16.41 27.39 29.44
N GLY A 1034 15.85 26.85 30.51
CA GLY A 1034 14.42 26.94 30.86
C GLY A 1034 13.53 25.85 30.28
N TRP A 1035 14.06 24.95 29.43
CA TRP A 1035 13.39 23.70 29.07
C TRP A 1035 13.34 22.77 30.28
N VAL A 1036 12.26 21.99 30.39
CA VAL A 1036 12.10 21.00 31.48
C VAL A 1036 11.85 19.62 30.90
N PHE A 1037 12.57 18.62 31.41
CA PHE A 1037 12.42 17.21 31.05
C PHE A 1037 12.02 16.39 32.27
N THR A 1038 10.89 15.70 32.21
CA THR A 1038 10.49 14.74 33.25
C THR A 1038 10.61 13.33 32.69
N VAL A 1039 11.29 12.44 33.39
CA VAL A 1039 11.55 11.07 32.95
C VAL A 1039 10.91 10.12 33.94
N VAL A 1040 10.01 9.27 33.47
CA VAL A 1040 9.26 8.34 34.32
C VAL A 1040 9.45 6.93 33.77
N LEU A 1041 9.93 6.02 34.63
CA LEU A 1041 10.13 4.62 34.29
C LEU A 1041 9.05 3.74 34.90
N HIS A 1042 8.42 2.96 34.04
CA HIS A 1042 7.37 2.00 34.31
C HIS A 1042 7.84 0.57 33.99
N GLY A 1043 7.09 -0.42 34.47
CA GLY A 1043 7.15 -1.77 33.89
C GLY A 1043 6.16 -1.89 32.72
N GLN A 1044 6.60 -2.40 31.58
CA GLN A 1044 5.74 -2.66 30.43
C GLN A 1044 4.84 -3.87 30.69
N ASP A 1045 3.58 -3.79 30.28
CA ASP A 1045 2.62 -4.90 30.24
C ASP A 1045 1.66 -4.76 29.04
N GLY A 1046 1.92 -5.52 27.98
CA GLY A 1046 1.13 -5.50 26.74
C GLY A 1046 -0.30 -6.03 26.89
N TYR A 1047 -0.65 -6.64 28.02
CA TYR A 1047 -2.03 -7.04 28.33
C TYR A 1047 -2.82 -5.97 29.08
N SER A 1048 -2.17 -4.86 29.48
CA SER A 1048 -2.82 -3.72 30.11
C SER A 1048 -3.30 -2.71 29.07
N ALA A 1049 -4.51 -2.16 29.28
CA ALA A 1049 -5.05 -1.10 28.42
C ALA A 1049 -4.20 0.19 28.41
N ASP A 1050 -3.41 0.43 29.47
CA ASP A 1050 -2.50 1.57 29.58
C ASP A 1050 -1.02 1.20 29.36
N GLN A 1051 -0.76 -0.02 28.88
CA GLN A 1051 0.57 -0.59 28.61
C GLN A 1051 1.49 -0.71 29.83
N ALA A 1052 1.05 -0.29 31.02
CA ALA A 1052 1.86 -0.24 32.24
C ALA A 1052 1.44 -1.33 33.23
N ARG A 1053 2.43 -2.06 33.74
CA ARG A 1053 2.27 -3.16 34.69
C ARG A 1053 1.64 -2.68 35.99
N GLY A 1054 0.64 -3.41 36.45
CA GLY A 1054 -0.10 -3.12 37.67
C GLY A 1054 0.61 -3.57 38.96
N PHE A 1055 -0.03 -3.24 40.08
CA PHE A 1055 0.41 -3.56 41.43
C PHE A 1055 -0.53 -4.55 42.12
N ALA A 1056 0.01 -5.30 43.06
CA ALA A 1056 -0.68 -6.13 44.03
C ALA A 1056 -0.20 -5.77 45.45
N PRO A 1057 -0.90 -6.16 46.53
CA PRO A 1057 -0.44 -5.86 47.89
C PRO A 1057 0.97 -6.39 48.18
N THR A 1058 1.27 -7.59 47.68
CA THR A 1058 2.61 -8.19 47.64
C THR A 1058 2.92 -8.63 46.21
N ALA A 1059 4.20 -8.60 45.85
CA ALA A 1059 4.64 -8.94 44.50
C ALA A 1059 4.15 -10.32 44.05
N GLN A 1060 3.69 -10.38 42.80
CA GLN A 1060 3.25 -11.60 42.11
C GLN A 1060 4.20 -11.89 40.94
N PRO A 1061 4.08 -13.05 40.24
CA PRO A 1061 5.00 -13.36 39.14
C PRO A 1061 5.13 -12.25 38.10
N TYR A 1062 4.02 -11.59 37.76
CA TYR A 1062 3.97 -10.54 36.72
C TYR A 1062 3.30 -9.24 37.20
N ALA A 1063 3.19 -9.00 38.50
CA ALA A 1063 2.71 -7.72 39.03
C ALA A 1063 3.66 -7.23 40.11
N PHE A 1064 3.90 -5.92 40.15
CA PHE A 1064 4.67 -5.30 41.21
C PHE A 1064 3.97 -5.47 42.56
N GLY A 1065 4.73 -5.49 43.65
CA GLY A 1065 4.19 -5.41 45.01
C GLY A 1065 4.18 -3.97 45.50
N LEU A 1066 3.12 -3.54 46.18
CA LEU A 1066 3.14 -2.28 46.95
C LEU A 1066 4.21 -2.32 48.05
N CYS A 1067 4.39 -3.50 48.65
CA CYS A 1067 5.36 -3.76 49.70
C CYS A 1067 5.90 -5.19 49.62
N ALA A 1068 7.07 -5.39 50.23
CA ALA A 1068 7.49 -6.74 50.64
C ALA A 1068 6.47 -7.37 51.60
N ALA A 1069 6.40 -8.70 51.60
CA ALA A 1069 5.50 -9.43 52.50
C ALA A 1069 5.76 -9.06 53.97
N GLY A 1070 4.72 -8.57 54.66
CA GLY A 1070 4.82 -8.12 56.06
C GLY A 1070 5.25 -6.66 56.25
N GLY A 1071 5.35 -5.85 55.18
CA GLY A 1071 5.61 -4.42 55.27
C GLY A 1071 4.55 -3.66 56.08
N THR A 1072 4.97 -2.66 56.85
CA THR A 1072 4.11 -1.87 57.74
C THR A 1072 3.98 -0.41 57.33
N SER A 1073 4.50 -0.02 56.15
CA SER A 1073 4.30 1.33 55.62
C SER A 1073 2.80 1.58 55.38
N PRO A 1074 2.28 2.80 55.63
CA PRO A 1074 0.92 3.17 55.24
C PRO A 1074 0.61 2.91 53.76
N ILE A 1075 1.64 2.98 52.89
CA ILE A 1075 1.54 2.67 51.46
C ILE A 1075 1.12 1.20 51.24
N CYS A 1076 1.52 0.26 52.10
CA CYS A 1076 1.17 -1.15 51.96
C CYS A 1076 -0.35 -1.43 52.08
N ALA A 1077 -1.12 -0.46 52.59
CA ALA A 1077 -2.56 -0.57 52.83
C ALA A 1077 -3.43 0.20 51.84
N ILE A 1078 -2.84 0.89 50.85
CA ILE A 1078 -3.61 1.55 49.79
C ILE A 1078 -4.21 0.51 48.84
N ASP A 1079 -5.22 0.92 48.08
CA ASP A 1079 -5.72 0.11 46.96
C ASP A 1079 -4.62 0.00 45.88
N PRO A 1080 -4.14 -1.21 45.51
CA PRO A 1080 -3.15 -1.37 44.46
C PRO A 1080 -3.55 -0.74 43.12
N ALA A 1081 -4.85 -0.59 42.85
CA ALA A 1081 -5.35 0.05 41.63
C ALA A 1081 -5.13 1.59 41.63
N THR A 1082 -4.91 2.22 42.79
CA THR A 1082 -4.67 3.67 42.89
C THR A 1082 -3.20 4.01 43.12
N ALA A 1083 -2.31 3.02 43.07
CA ALA A 1083 -0.87 3.22 43.22
C ALA A 1083 -0.31 3.99 42.01
N PRO A 1084 0.52 5.03 42.22
CA PRO A 1084 1.23 5.68 41.12
C PRO A 1084 2.11 4.64 40.44
N LYS A 1085 1.93 4.42 39.14
CA LYS A 1085 2.67 3.39 38.40
C LYS A 1085 4.12 3.79 38.10
N VAL A 1086 4.78 4.55 38.97
CA VAL A 1086 6.15 5.02 38.79
C VAL A 1086 7.08 4.12 39.61
N MET A 1087 7.89 3.31 38.92
CA MET A 1087 8.93 2.53 39.60
C MET A 1087 10.13 3.39 39.94
N ASP A 1088 10.43 4.34 39.04
CA ASP A 1088 11.59 5.23 39.16
C ASP A 1088 11.41 6.52 38.34
N THR A 1089 12.02 7.62 38.78
CA THR A 1089 12.05 8.93 38.13
C THR A 1089 13.34 9.65 38.52
N ILE A 1090 13.71 10.71 37.81
CA ILE A 1090 14.90 11.51 38.18
C ILE A 1090 14.43 12.88 38.69
N PRO A 1091 14.26 13.06 40.01
CA PRO A 1091 13.76 14.30 40.55
C PRO A 1091 14.84 15.41 40.55
N PRO A 1092 14.46 16.70 40.61
CA PRO A 1092 15.41 17.80 40.73
C PRO A 1092 16.28 17.68 41.98
N ALA A 1093 17.48 18.27 41.94
CA ALA A 1093 18.39 18.29 43.08
C ALA A 1093 17.68 18.81 44.36
N GLY A 1094 17.72 18.01 45.43
CA GLY A 1094 17.08 18.33 46.71
C GLY A 1094 15.64 17.84 46.88
N VAL A 1095 15.07 17.17 45.87
CA VAL A 1095 13.79 16.45 45.97
C VAL A 1095 14.09 14.97 46.19
N ASP A 1096 13.42 14.37 47.17
CA ASP A 1096 13.52 12.94 47.48
C ASP A 1096 12.42 12.17 46.75
N GLN A 1097 12.81 11.20 45.92
CA GLN A 1097 11.89 10.38 45.12
C GLN A 1097 10.84 9.68 45.99
N ALA A 1098 11.27 9.06 47.09
CA ALA A 1098 10.36 8.31 47.96
C ALA A 1098 9.24 9.21 48.51
N ALA A 1099 9.61 10.43 48.91
CA ALA A 1099 8.69 11.45 49.37
C ALA A 1099 7.79 12.04 48.27
N GLU A 1100 8.28 12.18 47.04
CA GLU A 1100 7.55 12.70 45.88
C GLU A 1100 6.48 11.71 45.39
N LEU A 1101 6.82 10.42 45.37
CA LEU A 1101 5.96 9.36 44.89
C LEU A 1101 5.01 8.78 45.95
N ASP A 1102 5.03 9.27 47.20
CA ASP A 1102 4.19 8.75 48.30
C ASP A 1102 2.72 9.18 48.15
N PRO A 1103 1.80 8.27 47.76
CA PRO A 1103 0.39 8.62 47.53
C PRO A 1103 -0.37 8.90 48.83
N THR A 1104 0.21 8.62 50.00
CA THR A 1104 -0.43 8.90 51.29
C THR A 1104 -0.32 10.37 51.69
N ARG A 1105 0.51 11.14 50.97
CA ARG A 1105 0.72 12.58 51.18
C ARG A 1105 -0.18 13.45 50.30
N GLY A 1106 -0.95 12.84 49.40
CA GLY A 1106 -1.82 13.50 48.42
C GLY A 1106 -1.65 12.91 47.02
N PRO A 1107 -2.30 13.49 46.00
CA PRO A 1107 -2.06 13.13 44.61
C PRO A 1107 -0.57 13.30 44.25
N VAL A 1108 0.02 12.28 43.63
CA VAL A 1108 1.43 12.30 43.23
C VAL A 1108 1.64 13.23 42.04
N ALA A 1109 2.60 14.14 42.17
CA ALA A 1109 2.98 15.09 41.14
C ALA A 1109 4.51 15.05 40.95
N VAL A 1110 4.96 14.56 39.79
CA VAL A 1110 6.38 14.37 39.47
C VAL A 1110 6.99 15.66 38.94
N ARG A 1111 8.19 16.02 39.42
CA ARG A 1111 8.94 17.20 38.98
C ARG A 1111 9.95 16.87 37.90
N GLY A 1112 10.12 17.81 36.97
CA GLY A 1112 11.06 17.70 35.87
C GLY A 1112 12.38 18.44 36.11
N LEU A 1113 13.37 18.03 35.34
CA LEU A 1113 14.73 18.56 35.32
C LEU A 1113 14.83 19.78 34.41
N THR A 1114 15.18 20.94 34.98
CA THR A 1114 15.35 22.18 34.22
C THR A 1114 16.76 22.30 33.63
N VAL A 1115 16.83 22.48 32.31
CA VAL A 1115 18.06 22.86 31.60
C VAL A 1115 18.52 24.23 32.09
N GLN A 1116 19.76 24.31 32.60
CA GLN A 1116 20.34 25.52 33.20
C GLN A 1116 20.91 26.49 32.18
#